data_AF-A0A1G9L3T6-F1
#
_entry.id   AF-A0A1G9L3T6-F1
#
_cell.length_a   1.000
_cell.length_b   1.000
_cell.length_c   1.000
_cell.angle_alpha   90.00
_cell.angle_beta   90.00
_cell.angle_gamma   90.00
#
_symmetry.space_group_name_H-M   'P 1'
#
loop_
_entity.id
_entity.type
_entity.pdbx_description
1 polymer ?
#
loop_
_entity_poly.entity_id
_entity_poly.type
_entity_poly.pdbx_seq_one_letter_code
_entity_poly.pdbx_strand_id
1 'polypeptide(L)'
;MKNISWLHFSDLHIGCPKNEGSWSFIKADLYRDIEQVYDLSGKIDFVLFSGDVTFSGQTDQFKAASDFLYELWDKFDKLGSTPLFFCVPGNHDLVRQDRPSAAARMLKMWEDQPDVQKELWDEASEYYQFIKSSFANYQSWYDNIKLPKPELFKKGYLPGDFSSSFTANGIQIGIAGLNSSFLHFADLKQTDGTALSKKQLSYVTDSNPHGWCDKNTISMLTTHHGPDWYTQSSKEEYRSEIYVPSLFYAHFYGHMHDPADISFSEGGSEERRMRQGVSLFGLEDTASGKRRVHGYSFYNLNIDKDSMVERVKPRNALKLHDGRYKLTPNHEYDLDEENTLTRIFNFNKAEEQKSTSDPEPDTYDTIVDTPITDEFSKETLDKIGNDTPSFDVRHAKIRISELKKASQLLKQTNFLWIKCDWGMGKEGFLGALLKNEIQKKQRAVYRIDLDEVLAIDEVHNSSKERLGLNLEEFIANLPPESPVTFILDNISTELISNYGEELFKKIDILKDVHSNSQYICASRYTSPVFIRDSVEIFPLNIYDVKEYISSNPNITQEMLTEEYLDAISDKSGNIPILIDNIIRKLRVVSLNEIYSDEHEFDGLTADTGEPIPKSLKYAISKLENSSDSVSQRCYKLLKVLSFLPSGESLKTIRYTFQRAPFYPDYAVKLQDLALINTTSSPISLKLQAGSWLAVITTQEKILKVSRHIREYVILKMSNKEKEDIVKKITNILFGSDWRQGKLKMAKNKILSGRGVTSTGPGNEHSLIKHVLRKATDNNDKRDIDSALRIASTYCSKICNSNRYRDAVLATKEILTMVEGFENQYIGSLCVTHGKALRMLSRRQSAIEYLEYSIKINLIKDKDDLVSAHLNIAYAYDTEGDTDNAVIASNKVKELSSKGDSSYNQAESIIAEMNDKKNDLVDIEKKSRNKGQIITANNVALTLAAEEDNIDKKIQYYDCVIDSKGDTYNTIRAAAQKVKHMTKNNCLEKIDNRDKQIVRFGYSLQFSQRTTGLFNTCHNALWEILKYENKIKELLRVYRLSSLIWRLSEKRTNEEECLNDLIAIVGSTGFKAMATSMDYQYFTIRSKALIQSD
;
A
#
# COMPACT_ATOMS: atom_id res chain seq x y z
N MET A 1 -31.16 -28.60 30.06
CA MET A 1 -30.52 -27.61 29.17
C MET A 1 -31.14 -26.27 29.51
N LYS A 2 -30.35 -25.28 29.91
CA LYS A 2 -30.85 -23.92 30.19
C LYS A 2 -30.67 -23.10 28.92
N ASN A 3 -31.57 -22.17 28.61
CA ASN A 3 -31.43 -21.32 27.43
C ASN A 3 -31.69 -19.86 27.78
N ILE A 4 -31.08 -18.96 27.01
CA ILE A 4 -31.31 -17.52 27.11
C ILE A 4 -31.30 -16.92 25.71
N SER A 5 -32.23 -16.01 25.43
CA SER A 5 -32.31 -15.33 24.14
C SER A 5 -32.35 -13.81 24.28
N TRP A 6 -31.70 -13.10 23.35
CA TRP A 6 -31.70 -11.65 23.32
C TRP A 6 -31.66 -11.07 21.91
N LEU A 7 -32.07 -9.81 21.81
CA LEU A 7 -31.91 -9.00 20.60
C LEU A 7 -30.75 -8.03 20.78
N HIS A 8 -29.98 -7.82 19.71
CA HIS A 8 -28.94 -6.79 19.66
C HIS A 8 -29.30 -5.74 18.59
N PHE A 9 -29.57 -4.52 19.06
CA PHE A 9 -29.82 -3.34 18.24
C PHE A 9 -28.67 -2.33 18.35
N SER A 10 -28.48 -1.54 17.29
CA SER A 10 -27.51 -0.44 17.26
C SER A 10 -27.97 0.64 16.27
N ASP A 11 -27.49 1.88 16.40
CA ASP A 11 -27.57 2.92 15.35
C ASP A 11 -29.00 3.13 14.81
N LEU A 12 -29.92 3.58 15.67
CA LEU A 12 -31.30 3.90 15.33
C LEU A 12 -31.47 5.35 14.82
N HIS A 13 -30.63 6.28 15.28
CA HIS A 13 -30.58 7.68 14.83
C HIS A 13 -31.95 8.37 14.72
N ILE A 14 -32.81 8.23 15.74
CA ILE A 14 -34.11 8.91 15.76
C ILE A 14 -33.92 10.43 15.60
N GLY A 15 -34.72 11.02 14.71
CA GLY A 15 -34.65 12.44 14.36
C GLY A 15 -33.73 12.77 13.18
N CYS A 16 -33.24 11.78 12.44
CA CYS A 16 -32.47 12.00 11.23
C CYS A 16 -33.35 12.51 10.05
N PRO A 17 -33.14 13.74 9.52
CA PRO A 17 -34.00 14.32 8.49
C PRO A 17 -33.99 13.55 7.16
N LYS A 18 -32.89 12.86 6.84
CA LYS A 18 -32.73 12.12 5.58
C LYS A 18 -33.59 10.85 5.50
N ASN A 19 -34.09 10.40 6.64
CA ASN A 19 -34.66 9.07 6.79
C ASN A 19 -36.16 9.08 7.16
N GLU A 20 -36.80 10.26 7.28
CA GLU A 20 -38.20 10.40 7.74
C GLU A 20 -39.22 9.64 6.87
N GLY A 21 -38.94 9.44 5.57
CA GLY A 21 -39.87 8.76 4.64
C GLY A 21 -39.78 7.23 4.61
N SER A 22 -38.62 6.64 4.94
CA SER A 22 -38.39 5.17 4.88
C SER A 22 -38.64 4.47 6.22
N TRP A 23 -38.62 5.21 7.33
CA TRP A 23 -38.74 4.69 8.69
C TRP A 23 -40.03 3.92 8.94
N SER A 24 -41.17 4.47 8.51
CA SER A 24 -42.49 3.88 8.74
C SER A 24 -42.63 2.50 8.08
N PHE A 25 -42.01 2.30 6.92
CA PHE A 25 -42.01 1.03 6.20
C PHE A 25 -41.09 0.00 6.84
N ILE A 26 -39.86 0.40 7.23
CA ILE A 26 -38.91 -0.49 7.89
C ILE A 26 -39.41 -0.91 9.28
N LYS A 27 -40.01 0.01 10.05
CA LYS A 27 -40.62 -0.25 11.35
C LYS A 27 -41.74 -1.31 11.28
N ALA A 28 -42.63 -1.21 10.29
CA ALA A 28 -43.68 -2.20 10.10
C ALA A 28 -43.12 -3.59 9.76
N ASP A 29 -42.09 -3.63 8.92
CA ASP A 29 -41.44 -4.88 8.55
C ASP A 29 -40.63 -5.48 9.70
N LEU A 30 -40.00 -4.64 10.54
CA LEU A 30 -39.29 -5.04 11.76
C LEU A 30 -40.22 -5.76 12.72
N TYR A 31 -41.41 -5.22 12.98
CA TYR A 31 -42.37 -5.88 13.87
C TYR A 31 -42.80 -7.24 13.34
N ARG A 32 -43.09 -7.34 12.03
CA ARG A 32 -43.43 -8.63 11.41
C ARG A 32 -42.27 -9.63 11.49
N ASP A 33 -41.04 -9.17 11.25
CA ASP A 33 -39.85 -10.03 11.28
C ASP A 33 -39.54 -10.52 12.70
N ILE A 34 -39.70 -9.66 13.71
CA ILE A 34 -39.55 -10.04 15.12
C ILE A 34 -40.60 -11.09 15.52
N GLU A 35 -41.86 -10.93 15.10
CA GLU A 35 -42.91 -11.93 15.32
C GLU A 35 -42.51 -13.28 14.69
N GLN A 36 -41.96 -13.29 13.48
CA GLN A 36 -41.46 -14.52 12.83
C GLN A 36 -40.27 -15.15 13.55
N VAL A 37 -39.31 -14.34 14.00
CA VAL A 37 -38.16 -14.84 14.76
C VAL A 37 -38.61 -15.40 16.10
N TYR A 38 -39.57 -14.75 16.76
CA TYR A 38 -40.18 -15.23 17.99
C TYR A 38 -40.87 -16.59 17.80
N ASP A 39 -41.68 -16.75 16.74
CA ASP A 39 -42.35 -18.02 16.46
C ASP A 39 -41.36 -19.18 16.26
N LEU A 40 -40.17 -18.89 15.72
CA LEU A 40 -39.13 -19.88 15.45
C LEU A 40 -38.18 -20.12 16.63
N SER A 41 -38.07 -19.19 17.58
CA SER A 41 -36.98 -19.20 18.57
C SER A 41 -37.43 -18.96 20.01
N GLY A 42 -38.70 -18.67 20.21
CA GLY A 42 -39.33 -18.51 21.52
C GLY A 42 -39.00 -17.18 22.18
N LYS A 43 -39.09 -17.20 23.51
CA LYS A 43 -39.05 -16.00 24.37
C LYS A 43 -37.75 -15.22 24.20
N ILE A 44 -37.87 -13.89 24.11
CA ILE A 44 -36.80 -12.90 24.23
C ILE A 44 -36.69 -12.48 25.71
N ASP A 45 -35.51 -12.63 26.32
CA ASP A 45 -35.26 -12.38 27.74
C ASP A 45 -34.67 -10.98 28.00
N PHE A 46 -33.86 -10.46 27.07
CA PHE A 46 -33.34 -9.08 27.16
C PHE A 46 -33.04 -8.47 25.78
N VAL A 47 -32.82 -7.16 25.75
CA VAL A 47 -32.42 -6.39 24.58
C VAL A 47 -31.16 -5.60 24.91
N LEU A 48 -30.12 -5.78 24.11
CA LEU A 48 -28.90 -4.98 24.10
C LEU A 48 -29.02 -3.89 23.04
N PHE A 49 -28.78 -2.64 23.45
CA PHE A 49 -28.72 -1.50 22.55
C PHE A 49 -27.32 -0.86 22.62
N SER A 50 -26.51 -1.05 21.57
CA SER A 50 -25.12 -0.59 21.51
C SER A 50 -24.96 0.82 20.96
N GLY A 51 -25.75 1.78 21.44
CA GLY A 51 -25.59 3.21 21.16
C GLY A 51 -26.20 3.73 19.86
N ASP A 52 -26.08 5.05 19.68
CA ASP A 52 -26.67 5.86 18.61
C ASP A 52 -28.19 5.71 18.52
N VAL A 53 -28.84 5.87 19.68
CA VAL A 53 -30.31 5.87 19.81
C VAL A 53 -30.91 7.07 19.06
N THR A 54 -30.27 8.22 19.18
CA THR A 54 -30.69 9.51 18.60
C THR A 54 -29.74 9.98 17.52
N PHE A 55 -30.16 10.99 16.74
CA PHE A 55 -29.32 11.56 15.69
C PHE A 55 -28.34 12.63 16.21
N SER A 56 -28.69 13.37 17.26
CA SER A 56 -27.88 14.48 17.77
C SER A 56 -28.05 14.75 19.28
N GLY A 57 -28.48 13.74 20.05
CA GLY A 57 -28.56 13.79 21.51
C GLY A 57 -29.62 14.74 22.07
N GLN A 58 -30.59 15.16 21.25
CA GLN A 58 -31.60 16.15 21.65
C GLN A 58 -32.74 15.49 22.43
N THR A 59 -33.36 16.25 23.35
CA THR A 59 -34.39 15.72 24.26
C THR A 59 -35.65 15.26 23.53
N ASP A 60 -36.05 15.96 22.47
CA ASP A 60 -37.17 15.60 21.60
C ASP A 60 -36.91 14.30 20.84
N GLN A 61 -35.68 14.06 20.39
CA GLN A 61 -35.26 12.80 19.75
C GLN A 61 -35.34 11.63 20.73
N PHE A 62 -34.87 11.81 21.98
CA PHE A 62 -35.00 10.77 23.02
C PHE A 62 -36.46 10.49 23.38
N LYS A 63 -37.33 11.50 23.35
CA LYS A 63 -38.77 11.30 23.53
C LYS A 63 -39.35 10.43 22.41
N ALA A 64 -39.06 10.74 21.15
CA ALA A 64 -39.50 9.93 20.01
C ALA A 64 -38.90 8.51 20.04
N ALA A 65 -37.66 8.34 20.50
CA ALA A 65 -37.06 7.03 20.73
C ALA A 65 -37.80 6.24 21.81
N SER A 66 -38.26 6.91 22.87
CA SER A 66 -39.10 6.29 23.89
C SER A 66 -40.41 5.77 23.32
N ASP A 67 -41.08 6.57 22.48
CA ASP A 67 -42.34 6.16 21.83
C ASP A 67 -42.13 4.89 20.98
N PHE A 68 -41.07 4.85 20.17
CA PHE A 68 -40.69 3.67 19.40
C PHE A 68 -40.42 2.44 20.29
N LEU A 69 -39.66 2.60 21.37
CA LEU A 69 -39.33 1.50 22.27
C LEU A 69 -40.55 1.03 23.06
N TYR A 70 -41.47 1.91 23.46
CA TYR A 70 -42.72 1.50 24.11
C TYR A 70 -43.59 0.67 23.15
N GLU A 71 -43.70 1.08 21.89
CA GLU A 71 -44.39 0.27 20.89
C GLU A 71 -43.72 -1.10 20.68
N LEU A 72 -42.38 -1.13 20.66
CA LEU A 72 -41.63 -2.37 20.52
C LEU A 72 -41.80 -3.29 21.75
N TRP A 73 -41.85 -2.74 22.96
CA TRP A 73 -42.11 -3.51 24.18
C TRP A 73 -43.54 -4.00 24.29
N ASP A 74 -44.54 -3.21 23.85
CA ASP A 74 -45.93 -3.67 23.73
C ASP A 74 -46.05 -4.84 22.73
N LYS A 75 -45.23 -4.85 21.68
CA LYS A 75 -45.11 -5.99 20.77
C LYS A 75 -44.50 -7.22 21.42
N PHE A 76 -43.42 -7.06 22.20
CA PHE A 76 -42.87 -8.17 22.96
C PHE A 76 -43.88 -8.72 23.98
N ASP A 77 -44.61 -7.86 24.68
CA ASP A 77 -45.61 -8.26 25.68
C ASP A 77 -46.73 -9.08 25.04
N LYS A 78 -47.23 -8.67 23.86
CA LYS A 78 -48.20 -9.42 23.06
C LYS A 78 -47.70 -10.79 22.60
N LEU A 79 -46.39 -10.94 22.42
CA LEU A 79 -45.77 -12.23 22.11
C LEU A 79 -45.59 -13.10 23.37
N GLY A 80 -45.71 -12.54 24.58
CA GLY A 80 -45.45 -13.22 25.86
C GLY A 80 -44.04 -12.99 26.40
N SER A 81 -43.36 -11.95 25.91
CA SER A 81 -41.98 -11.57 26.26
C SER A 81 -41.95 -10.22 26.97
N THR A 82 -41.25 -10.15 28.10
CA THR A 82 -41.04 -8.88 28.85
C THR A 82 -39.53 -8.64 29.03
N PRO A 83 -38.79 -8.36 27.94
CA PRO A 83 -37.33 -8.37 27.99
C PRO A 83 -36.78 -7.20 28.80
N LEU A 84 -35.66 -7.44 29.49
CA LEU A 84 -34.89 -6.39 30.17
C LEU A 84 -34.16 -5.50 29.15
N PHE A 85 -34.11 -4.20 29.41
CA PHE A 85 -33.46 -3.22 28.52
C PHE A 85 -32.08 -2.80 29.04
N PHE A 86 -31.07 -2.94 28.18
CA PHE A 86 -29.70 -2.48 28.42
C PHE A 86 -29.25 -1.56 27.28
N CYS A 87 -28.77 -0.37 27.62
CA CYS A 87 -28.33 0.61 26.62
C CYS A 87 -27.02 1.28 27.05
N VAL A 88 -26.07 1.39 26.12
CA VAL A 88 -24.89 2.26 26.23
C VAL A 88 -25.02 3.41 25.22
N PRO A 89 -24.42 4.59 25.47
CA PRO A 89 -24.54 5.72 24.56
C PRO A 89 -23.56 5.64 23.38
N GLY A 90 -24.01 6.10 22.21
CA GLY A 90 -23.16 6.30 21.03
C GLY A 90 -22.68 7.75 20.87
N ASN A 91 -21.93 8.02 19.81
CA ASN A 91 -21.39 9.36 19.52
C ASN A 91 -22.46 10.35 19.01
N HIS A 92 -23.64 9.86 18.64
CA HIS A 92 -24.81 10.67 18.30
C HIS A 92 -25.75 10.91 19.48
N ASP A 93 -25.53 10.25 20.63
CA ASP A 93 -26.34 10.42 21.84
C ASP A 93 -25.85 11.55 22.77
N LEU A 94 -24.80 12.27 22.36
CA LEU A 94 -24.28 13.44 23.05
C LEU A 94 -24.63 14.73 22.31
N VAL A 95 -24.78 15.80 23.07
CA VAL A 95 -24.99 17.14 22.51
C VAL A 95 -23.64 17.74 22.13
N ARG A 96 -23.40 17.96 20.83
CA ARG A 96 -22.20 18.65 20.34
C ARG A 96 -22.40 20.17 20.47
N GLN A 97 -21.36 20.87 20.89
CA GLN A 97 -21.37 22.34 20.99
C GLN A 97 -20.86 22.97 19.68
N ASP A 98 -21.49 24.05 19.22
CA ASP A 98 -21.11 24.76 17.97
C ASP A 98 -19.66 25.28 17.97
N ARG A 99 -19.09 25.54 19.17
CA ARG A 99 -17.69 25.93 19.35
C ARG A 99 -17.04 25.03 20.41
N PRO A 100 -15.99 24.27 20.07
CA PRO A 100 -15.35 23.38 21.04
C PRO A 100 -14.64 24.18 22.13
N SER A 101 -15.03 23.93 23.38
CA SER A 101 -14.43 24.48 24.61
C SER A 101 -12.96 24.09 24.75
N ALA A 102 -12.23 24.72 25.68
CA ALA A 102 -10.85 24.34 25.98
C ALA A 102 -10.77 22.86 26.42
N ALA A 103 -11.66 22.44 27.32
CA ALA A 103 -11.79 21.05 27.75
C ALA A 103 -12.02 20.08 26.57
N ALA A 104 -12.93 20.42 25.64
CA ALA A 104 -13.20 19.59 24.45
C ALA A 104 -11.97 19.41 23.55
N ARG A 105 -11.15 20.48 23.39
CA ARG A 105 -9.94 20.44 22.57
C ARG A 105 -8.86 19.58 23.21
N MET A 106 -8.69 19.66 24.53
CA MET A 106 -7.71 18.84 25.24
C MET A 106 -8.12 17.37 25.26
N LEU A 107 -9.40 17.06 25.48
CA LEU A 107 -9.94 15.70 25.38
C LEU A 107 -9.74 15.09 23.98
N LYS A 108 -9.79 15.90 22.91
CA LYS A 108 -9.48 15.43 21.56
C LYS A 108 -8.01 14.99 21.38
N MET A 109 -7.11 15.54 22.19
CA MET A 109 -5.68 15.19 22.19
C MET A 109 -5.37 14.10 23.21
N TRP A 110 -6.31 13.19 23.46
CA TRP A 110 -6.27 12.18 24.52
C TRP A 110 -4.92 11.47 24.64
N GLU A 111 -4.37 10.93 23.54
CA GLU A 111 -3.08 10.21 23.52
C GLU A 111 -1.88 11.09 23.90
N ASP A 112 -1.93 12.39 23.60
CA ASP A 112 -0.82 13.32 23.82
C ASP A 112 -0.90 14.02 25.19
N GLN A 113 -1.94 13.75 25.99
CA GLN A 113 -2.24 14.49 27.23
C GLN A 113 -2.43 13.57 28.46
N PRO A 114 -1.35 13.00 29.04
CA PRO A 114 -1.44 12.09 30.19
C PRO A 114 -2.09 12.73 31.43
N ASP A 115 -1.89 14.04 31.62
CA ASP A 115 -2.46 14.78 32.75
C ASP A 115 -3.98 14.87 32.63
N VAL A 116 -4.52 15.13 31.42
CA VAL A 116 -5.96 15.10 31.15
C VAL A 116 -6.54 13.71 31.39
N GLN A 117 -5.84 12.64 30.97
CA GLN A 117 -6.28 11.26 31.23
C GLN A 117 -6.39 10.95 32.73
N LYS A 118 -5.48 11.53 33.53
CA LYS A 118 -5.48 11.37 34.98
C LYS A 118 -6.58 12.21 35.64
N GLU A 119 -6.67 13.49 35.27
CA GLU A 119 -7.63 14.46 35.81
C GLU A 119 -9.09 14.09 35.51
N LEU A 120 -9.37 13.41 34.38
CA LEU A 120 -10.73 12.92 34.07
C LEU A 120 -11.38 12.12 35.21
N TRP A 121 -10.58 11.44 36.02
CA TRP A 121 -11.05 10.60 37.13
C TRP A 121 -11.18 11.37 38.45
N ASP A 122 -11.21 12.70 38.37
CA ASP A 122 -11.65 13.60 39.44
C ASP A 122 -12.99 14.23 39.02
N GLU A 123 -14.04 14.04 39.84
CA GLU A 123 -15.37 14.59 39.57
C GLU A 123 -15.37 16.12 39.57
N ALA A 124 -14.41 16.76 40.23
CA ALA A 124 -14.26 18.22 40.22
C ALA A 124 -13.59 18.75 38.93
N SER A 125 -12.98 17.87 38.12
CA SER A 125 -12.27 18.29 36.90
C SER A 125 -13.21 18.88 35.85
N GLU A 126 -12.71 19.88 35.12
CA GLU A 126 -13.47 20.47 34.01
C GLU A 126 -13.76 19.46 32.89
N TYR A 127 -12.88 18.45 32.70
CA TYR A 127 -13.05 17.39 31.72
C TYR A 127 -14.21 16.45 32.06
N TYR A 128 -14.31 16.02 33.33
CA TYR A 128 -15.42 15.19 33.80
C TYR A 128 -16.75 15.95 33.68
N GLN A 129 -16.81 17.20 34.16
CA GLN A 129 -18.01 18.02 34.08
C GLN A 129 -18.45 18.28 32.63
N PHE A 130 -17.49 18.44 31.72
CA PHE A 130 -17.76 18.59 30.30
C PHE A 130 -18.36 17.31 29.67
N ILE A 131 -17.80 16.13 29.95
CA ILE A 131 -18.38 14.85 29.52
C ILE A 131 -19.78 14.67 30.11
N LYS A 132 -19.94 14.89 31.42
CA LYS A 132 -21.21 14.74 32.14
C LYS A 132 -22.32 15.61 31.55
N SER A 133 -22.01 16.87 31.25
CA SER A 133 -22.98 17.79 30.64
C SER A 133 -23.33 17.40 29.19
N SER A 134 -22.36 16.92 28.41
CA SER A 134 -22.58 16.52 27.02
C SER A 134 -23.53 15.32 26.87
N PHE A 135 -23.51 14.39 27.84
CA PHE A 135 -24.40 13.21 27.88
C PHE A 135 -25.60 13.38 28.82
N ALA A 136 -25.87 14.59 29.33
CA ALA A 136 -26.93 14.81 30.33
C ALA A 136 -28.32 14.36 29.82
N ASN A 137 -28.62 14.61 28.54
CA ASN A 137 -29.89 14.21 27.92
C ASN A 137 -30.04 12.68 27.85
N TYR A 138 -28.99 11.97 27.42
CA TYR A 138 -28.95 10.51 27.40
C TYR A 138 -29.14 9.93 28.82
N GLN A 139 -28.39 10.44 29.80
CA GLN A 139 -28.45 9.94 31.17
C GLN A 139 -29.84 10.15 31.78
N SER A 140 -30.40 11.34 31.59
CA SER A 140 -31.77 11.67 32.03
C SER A 140 -32.80 10.77 31.34
N TRP A 141 -32.70 10.57 30.04
CA TRP A 141 -33.61 9.70 29.29
C TRP A 141 -33.54 8.25 29.80
N TYR A 142 -32.34 7.68 29.85
CA TYR A 142 -32.17 6.29 30.25
C TYR A 142 -32.65 6.08 31.69
N ASP A 143 -32.35 6.99 32.62
CA ASP A 143 -32.80 6.86 34.01
C ASP A 143 -34.33 6.93 34.16
N ASN A 144 -35.04 7.60 33.26
CA ASN A 144 -36.47 7.85 33.36
C ASN A 144 -37.36 6.98 32.46
N ILE A 145 -36.81 6.34 31.42
CA ILE A 145 -37.60 5.50 30.50
C ILE A 145 -38.24 4.33 31.27
N LYS A 146 -39.53 4.07 31.02
CA LYS A 146 -40.34 3.08 31.74
C LYS A 146 -40.29 1.70 31.08
N LEU A 147 -39.09 1.21 30.83
CA LEU A 147 -38.86 -0.16 30.34
C LEU A 147 -38.33 -1.04 31.48
N PRO A 148 -38.60 -2.36 31.45
CA PRO A 148 -38.05 -3.30 32.43
C PRO A 148 -36.51 -3.22 32.47
N LYS A 149 -35.97 -3.07 33.67
CA LYS A 149 -34.53 -3.08 33.96
C LYS A 149 -34.27 -4.05 35.11
N PRO A 150 -33.08 -4.65 35.18
CA PRO A 150 -32.73 -5.55 36.27
C PRO A 150 -32.70 -4.81 37.61
N GLU A 151 -33.03 -5.53 38.69
CA GLU A 151 -32.99 -4.98 40.06
C GLU A 151 -31.57 -4.59 40.47
N LEU A 152 -30.57 -5.43 40.14
CA LEU A 152 -29.17 -5.16 40.40
C LEU A 152 -28.57 -4.38 39.23
N PHE A 153 -28.69 -3.05 39.26
CA PHE A 153 -28.13 -2.16 38.24
C PHE A 153 -27.21 -1.12 38.89
N LYS A 154 -25.90 -1.26 38.69
CA LYS A 154 -24.90 -0.34 39.22
C LYS A 154 -24.46 0.63 38.12
N LYS A 155 -24.66 1.93 38.34
CA LYS A 155 -24.14 2.98 37.46
C LYS A 155 -22.62 3.12 37.60
N GLY A 156 -21.95 3.40 36.50
CA GLY A 156 -20.52 3.62 36.45
C GLY A 156 -20.12 5.08 36.59
N TYR A 157 -18.82 5.33 36.39
CA TYR A 157 -18.21 6.63 36.61
C TYR A 157 -18.55 7.62 35.49
N LEU A 158 -18.38 7.21 34.23
CA LEU A 158 -18.78 8.03 33.08
C LEU A 158 -20.27 7.84 32.78
N PRO A 159 -20.95 8.86 32.22
CA PRO A 159 -22.35 8.74 31.82
C PRO A 159 -22.58 7.54 30.90
N GLY A 160 -23.56 6.71 31.23
CA GLY A 160 -23.88 5.50 30.48
C GLY A 160 -23.02 4.27 30.79
N ASP A 161 -21.97 4.38 31.61
CA ASP A 161 -21.30 3.20 32.17
C ASP A 161 -22.24 2.47 33.14
N PHE A 162 -22.24 1.14 33.14
CA PHE A 162 -22.95 0.33 34.14
C PHE A 162 -22.42 -1.10 34.26
N SER A 163 -22.77 -1.76 35.35
CA SER A 163 -22.78 -3.23 35.44
C SER A 163 -24.12 -3.72 35.99
N SER A 164 -24.50 -4.92 35.61
CA SER A 164 -25.70 -5.56 36.13
C SER A 164 -25.57 -7.08 36.14
N SER A 165 -26.16 -7.71 37.16
CA SER A 165 -26.26 -9.17 37.28
C SER A 165 -27.72 -9.56 37.47
N PHE A 166 -28.23 -10.50 36.68
CA PHE A 166 -29.62 -10.97 36.78
C PHE A 166 -29.72 -12.45 36.45
N THR A 167 -30.82 -13.07 36.87
CA THR A 167 -31.12 -14.46 36.56
C THR A 167 -32.25 -14.53 35.53
N ALA A 168 -32.04 -15.27 34.45
CA ALA A 168 -33.08 -15.58 33.48
C ALA A 168 -32.98 -17.05 33.08
N ASN A 169 -34.11 -17.77 33.10
CA ASN A 169 -34.20 -19.21 32.83
C ASN A 169 -33.18 -20.07 33.62
N GLY A 170 -32.87 -19.65 34.85
CA GLY A 170 -31.91 -20.30 35.74
C GLY A 170 -30.43 -20.09 35.37
N ILE A 171 -30.12 -19.20 34.43
CA ILE A 171 -28.76 -18.78 34.05
C ILE A 171 -28.48 -17.45 34.73
N GLN A 172 -27.33 -17.34 35.40
CA GLN A 172 -26.87 -16.08 35.99
C GLN A 172 -26.06 -15.30 34.95
N ILE A 173 -26.47 -14.08 34.63
CA ILE A 173 -25.88 -13.29 33.53
C ILE A 173 -25.36 -11.98 34.09
N GLY A 174 -24.11 -11.65 33.75
CA GLY A 174 -23.51 -10.34 33.97
C GLY A 174 -23.47 -9.53 32.68
N ILE A 175 -23.78 -8.24 32.74
CA ILE A 175 -23.57 -7.30 31.63
C ILE A 175 -22.82 -6.08 32.15
N ALA A 176 -21.67 -5.78 31.54
CA ALA A 176 -20.91 -4.56 31.75
C ALA A 176 -21.04 -3.67 30.50
N GLY A 177 -21.69 -2.52 30.64
CA GLY A 177 -21.81 -1.53 29.57
C GLY A 177 -20.84 -0.38 29.80
N LEU A 178 -19.96 -0.08 28.84
CA LEU A 178 -18.99 1.01 28.94
C LEU A 178 -19.21 2.04 27.83
N ASN A 179 -19.27 3.32 28.19
CA ASN A 179 -19.32 4.42 27.25
C ASN A 179 -17.96 4.54 26.55
N SER A 180 -17.92 4.24 25.25
CA SER A 180 -16.74 4.41 24.40
C SER A 180 -16.80 5.68 23.53
N SER A 181 -17.78 6.55 23.77
CA SER A 181 -18.10 7.72 22.95
C SER A 181 -17.70 9.03 23.62
N PHE A 182 -17.11 8.99 24.81
CA PHE A 182 -16.82 10.16 25.66
C PHE A 182 -15.76 11.13 25.11
N LEU A 183 -15.21 10.90 23.92
CA LEU A 183 -14.28 11.81 23.23
C LEU A 183 -14.86 12.46 21.95
N HIS A 184 -16.10 12.12 21.57
CA HIS A 184 -16.69 12.49 20.26
C HIS A 184 -17.41 13.85 20.23
N PHE A 185 -16.76 14.91 20.71
CA PHE A 185 -17.35 16.25 20.79
C PHE A 185 -17.35 17.06 19.48
N ALA A 186 -16.77 16.51 18.42
CA ALA A 186 -16.75 17.04 17.05
C ALA A 186 -16.67 15.86 16.06
N ASP A 187 -16.86 16.10 14.76
CA ASP A 187 -16.70 15.05 13.74
C ASP A 187 -15.25 14.55 13.70
N LEU A 188 -15.00 13.44 14.38
CA LEU A 188 -13.72 12.73 14.38
C LEU A 188 -13.60 11.90 13.10
N LYS A 189 -12.44 11.94 12.46
CA LYS A 189 -12.08 10.93 11.46
C LYS A 189 -11.63 9.67 12.20
N GLN A 190 -11.71 8.50 11.58
CA GLN A 190 -11.21 7.23 12.16
C GLN A 190 -9.74 7.33 12.64
N THR A 191 -8.95 8.25 12.08
CA THR A 191 -7.56 8.54 12.48
C THR A 191 -7.41 9.28 13.81
N ASP A 192 -8.47 9.92 14.32
CA ASP A 192 -8.43 10.73 15.54
C ASP A 192 -8.68 9.85 16.79
N GLY A 193 -9.37 8.70 16.64
CA GLY A 193 -9.58 7.68 17.68
C GLY A 193 -10.50 8.06 18.86
N THR A 194 -11.06 7.06 19.55
CA THR A 194 -11.76 7.18 20.85
C THR A 194 -11.07 6.32 21.90
N ALA A 195 -11.56 6.28 23.14
CA ALA A 195 -10.93 5.50 24.20
C ALA A 195 -11.94 4.71 25.04
N LEU A 196 -11.39 3.69 25.70
CA LEU A 196 -11.87 3.01 26.89
C LEU A 196 -10.74 2.99 27.92
N SER A 197 -11.10 3.00 29.20
CA SER A 197 -10.14 2.80 30.29
C SER A 197 -10.60 1.70 31.25
N LYS A 198 -9.64 0.95 31.81
CA LYS A 198 -9.89 -0.06 32.85
C LYS A 198 -10.53 0.50 34.10
N LYS A 199 -10.37 1.81 34.33
CA LYS A 199 -11.02 2.51 35.43
C LYS A 199 -12.55 2.48 35.29
N GLN A 200 -13.09 2.51 34.07
CA GLN A 200 -14.54 2.34 33.85
C GLN A 200 -15.00 0.97 34.35
N LEU A 201 -14.34 -0.10 33.89
CA LEU A 201 -14.69 -1.47 34.29
C LEU A 201 -14.50 -1.67 35.80
N SER A 202 -13.34 -1.26 36.32
CA SER A 202 -13.02 -1.35 37.74
C SER A 202 -14.06 -0.64 38.60
N TYR A 203 -14.54 0.54 38.20
CA TYR A 203 -15.58 1.25 38.96
C TYR A 203 -16.89 0.46 39.02
N VAL A 204 -17.36 -0.07 37.89
CA VAL A 204 -18.63 -0.84 37.84
C VAL A 204 -18.51 -2.24 38.47
N THR A 205 -17.30 -2.77 38.66
CA THR A 205 -17.06 -4.08 39.29
C THR A 205 -16.40 -4.01 40.68
N ASP A 206 -16.44 -2.85 41.35
CA ASP A 206 -15.85 -2.66 42.69
C ASP A 206 -14.36 -3.04 42.76
N SER A 207 -13.62 -2.69 41.71
CA SER A 207 -12.20 -3.00 41.49
C SER A 207 -11.87 -4.49 41.46
N ASN A 208 -12.87 -5.35 41.31
CA ASN A 208 -12.72 -6.80 41.22
C ASN A 208 -13.50 -7.39 40.03
N PRO A 209 -13.07 -7.13 38.78
CA PRO A 209 -13.75 -7.64 37.59
C PRO A 209 -13.79 -9.17 37.54
N HIS A 210 -12.73 -9.86 37.95
CA HIS A 210 -12.70 -11.32 38.05
C HIS A 210 -13.79 -11.84 38.99
N GLY A 211 -13.80 -11.39 40.26
CA GLY A 211 -14.79 -11.85 41.23
C GLY A 211 -16.22 -11.38 40.93
N TRP A 212 -16.41 -10.38 40.09
CA TRP A 212 -17.74 -10.02 39.56
C TRP A 212 -18.17 -10.99 38.45
N CYS A 213 -17.28 -11.30 37.49
CA CYS A 213 -17.55 -12.24 36.41
C CYS A 213 -17.78 -13.67 36.92
N ASP A 214 -16.98 -14.15 37.88
CA ASP A 214 -17.03 -15.50 38.45
C ASP A 214 -18.38 -15.83 39.13
N LYS A 215 -19.14 -14.79 39.53
CA LYS A 215 -20.48 -14.96 40.11
C LYS A 215 -21.55 -15.24 39.06
N ASN A 216 -21.24 -15.01 37.79
CA ASN A 216 -22.18 -15.20 36.68
C ASN A 216 -21.81 -16.47 35.91
N THR A 217 -22.82 -17.14 35.33
CA THR A 217 -22.60 -18.23 34.37
C THR A 217 -21.92 -17.72 33.10
N ILE A 218 -22.33 -16.53 32.65
CA ILE A 218 -21.71 -15.80 31.54
C ILE A 218 -21.69 -14.31 31.87
N SER A 219 -20.66 -13.60 31.42
CA SER A 219 -20.58 -12.14 31.50
C SER A 219 -20.38 -11.55 30.11
N MET A 220 -21.08 -10.47 29.78
CA MET A 220 -21.02 -9.80 28.47
C MET A 220 -20.48 -8.39 28.61
N LEU A 221 -19.63 -7.96 27.68
CA LEU A 221 -19.18 -6.57 27.56
C LEU A 221 -20.01 -5.90 26.46
N THR A 222 -20.44 -4.65 26.67
CA THR A 222 -21.15 -3.87 25.66
C THR A 222 -20.58 -2.46 25.54
N THR A 223 -20.29 -2.02 24.32
CA THR A 223 -19.88 -0.64 24.01
C THR A 223 -20.56 -0.17 22.72
N HIS A 224 -20.38 1.09 22.33
CA HIS A 224 -20.83 1.55 21.02
C HIS A 224 -19.78 1.32 19.92
N HIS A 225 -18.51 1.58 20.21
CA HIS A 225 -17.41 1.46 19.25
C HIS A 225 -16.63 0.16 19.43
N GLY A 226 -16.16 -0.45 18.35
CA GLY A 226 -15.24 -1.59 18.39
C GLY A 226 -13.77 -1.20 18.59
N PRO A 227 -12.88 -2.18 18.83
CA PRO A 227 -11.45 -1.94 19.08
C PRO A 227 -10.72 -1.23 17.93
N ASP A 228 -11.26 -1.25 16.71
CA ASP A 228 -10.68 -0.52 15.58
C ASP A 228 -10.68 1.00 15.76
N TRP A 229 -11.60 1.53 16.57
CA TRP A 229 -11.73 2.95 16.87
C TRP A 229 -10.92 3.40 18.07
N TYR A 230 -10.46 2.48 18.91
CA TYR A 230 -9.72 2.86 20.12
C TYR A 230 -8.34 3.42 19.77
N THR A 231 -7.85 4.36 20.57
CA THR A 231 -6.46 4.80 20.49
C THR A 231 -5.51 3.66 20.84
N GLN A 232 -4.23 3.76 20.48
CA GLN A 232 -3.29 2.64 20.65
C GLN A 232 -3.14 2.22 22.12
N SER A 233 -3.00 3.19 23.03
CA SER A 233 -2.95 2.92 24.48
C SER A 233 -4.22 2.24 24.99
N SER A 234 -5.38 2.70 24.52
CA SER A 234 -6.67 2.13 24.89
C SER A 234 -6.89 0.73 24.30
N LYS A 235 -6.36 0.42 23.10
CA LYS A 235 -6.39 -0.95 22.55
C LYS A 235 -5.58 -1.92 23.40
N GLU A 236 -4.44 -1.49 23.91
CA GLU A 236 -3.60 -2.30 24.80
C GLU A 236 -4.34 -2.58 26.10
N GLU A 237 -4.86 -1.54 26.77
CA GLU A 237 -5.65 -1.68 28.00
C GLU A 237 -6.93 -2.49 27.80
N TYR A 238 -7.63 -2.29 26.67
CA TYR A 238 -8.79 -3.09 26.29
C TYR A 238 -8.46 -4.57 26.21
N ARG A 239 -7.31 -4.92 25.63
CA ARG A 239 -6.89 -6.33 25.47
C ARG A 239 -6.39 -6.93 26.78
N SER A 240 -5.62 -6.20 27.58
CA SER A 240 -4.98 -6.77 28.76
C SER A 240 -5.82 -6.68 30.03
N GLU A 241 -6.72 -5.69 30.14
CA GLU A 241 -7.36 -5.34 31.42
C GLU A 241 -8.89 -5.15 31.36
N ILE A 242 -9.50 -4.94 30.18
CA ILE A 242 -10.96 -4.73 30.06
C ILE A 242 -11.65 -5.97 29.50
N TYR A 243 -11.41 -6.28 28.23
CA TYR A 243 -11.90 -7.49 27.60
C TYR A 243 -10.80 -8.52 27.75
N VAL A 244 -10.92 -9.41 28.72
CA VAL A 244 -10.04 -10.58 28.87
C VAL A 244 -10.89 -11.81 28.51
N PRO A 245 -10.41 -12.75 27.67
CA PRO A 245 -11.27 -13.81 27.12
C PRO A 245 -11.88 -14.70 28.20
N SER A 246 -11.13 -14.95 29.28
CA SER A 246 -11.59 -15.72 30.43
C SER A 246 -12.64 -15.02 31.31
N LEU A 247 -12.84 -13.71 31.13
CA LEU A 247 -13.81 -12.94 31.92
C LEU A 247 -15.15 -12.78 31.23
N PHE A 248 -15.15 -12.66 29.91
CA PHE A 248 -16.32 -12.27 29.14
C PHE A 248 -16.62 -13.28 28.05
N TYR A 249 -17.87 -13.73 28.01
CA TYR A 249 -18.42 -14.57 26.96
C TYR A 249 -18.23 -13.95 25.57
N ALA A 250 -18.59 -12.68 25.44
CA ALA A 250 -18.47 -11.91 24.20
C ALA A 250 -18.48 -10.40 24.47
N HIS A 251 -17.94 -9.64 23.51
CA HIS A 251 -18.04 -8.20 23.43
C HIS A 251 -19.00 -7.79 22.30
N PHE A 252 -20.10 -7.13 22.67
CA PHE A 252 -21.11 -6.59 21.76
C PHE A 252 -20.89 -5.10 21.50
N TYR A 253 -20.84 -4.68 20.24
CA TYR A 253 -20.66 -3.26 19.88
C TYR A 253 -21.32 -2.88 18.56
N GLY A 254 -21.39 -1.59 18.24
CA GLY A 254 -22.10 -1.01 17.09
C GLY A 254 -21.23 -0.16 16.14
N HIS A 255 -21.79 0.96 15.66
CA HIS A 255 -21.15 2.06 14.90
C HIS A 255 -20.72 1.76 13.45
N MET A 256 -20.23 0.55 13.19
CA MET A 256 -19.58 0.16 11.93
C MET A 256 -20.59 -0.24 10.83
N HIS A 257 -20.21 -0.04 9.56
CA HIS A 257 -21.13 -0.10 8.40
C HIS A 257 -21.54 -1.51 7.97
N ASP A 258 -20.63 -2.46 8.12
CA ASP A 258 -20.77 -3.84 7.65
C ASP A 258 -20.82 -4.74 8.89
N PRO A 259 -21.88 -5.53 9.11
CA PRO A 259 -21.96 -6.37 10.31
C PRO A 259 -20.84 -7.40 10.30
N ALA A 260 -20.30 -7.68 11.49
CA ALA A 260 -19.17 -8.58 11.65
C ALA A 260 -19.36 -9.46 12.88
N ASP A 261 -19.09 -10.74 12.72
CA ASP A 261 -19.05 -11.69 13.82
C ASP A 261 -17.71 -12.42 13.78
N ILE A 262 -16.85 -12.09 14.74
CA ILE A 262 -15.44 -12.46 14.73
C ILE A 262 -15.14 -13.23 16.02
N SER A 263 -14.64 -14.45 15.88
CA SER A 263 -14.04 -15.22 16.98
C SER A 263 -12.58 -15.50 16.63
N PHE A 264 -11.66 -15.26 17.56
CA PHE A 264 -10.23 -15.51 17.33
C PHE A 264 -9.51 -15.84 18.65
N SER A 265 -8.50 -16.71 18.57
CA SER A 265 -7.58 -17.01 19.67
C SER A 265 -6.22 -16.39 19.38
N GLU A 266 -5.57 -15.85 20.40
CA GLU A 266 -4.22 -15.27 20.30
C GLU A 266 -3.26 -16.02 21.23
N GLY A 267 -2.16 -16.56 20.69
CA GLY A 267 -1.13 -17.25 21.49
C GLY A 267 -1.64 -18.48 22.25
N GLY A 268 -2.63 -19.20 21.71
CA GLY A 268 -3.23 -20.38 22.36
C GLY A 268 -4.17 -20.07 23.52
N SER A 269 -4.53 -18.80 23.73
CA SER A 269 -5.51 -18.39 24.76
C SER A 269 -6.95 -18.73 24.36
N GLU A 270 -7.87 -18.65 25.32
CA GLU A 270 -9.31 -18.75 25.05
C GLU A 270 -9.77 -17.73 24.01
N GLU A 271 -10.81 -18.09 23.25
CA GLU A 271 -11.30 -17.26 22.15
C GLU A 271 -11.90 -15.93 22.62
N ARG A 272 -11.53 -14.85 21.92
CA ARG A 272 -12.22 -13.57 21.95
C ARG A 272 -13.36 -13.59 20.97
N ARG A 273 -14.56 -13.37 21.47
CA ARG A 273 -15.80 -13.31 20.69
C ARG A 273 -16.27 -11.87 20.54
N MET A 274 -16.33 -11.36 19.32
CA MET A 274 -16.73 -10.00 19.00
C MET A 274 -17.98 -10.03 18.14
N ARG A 275 -19.06 -9.43 18.63
CA ARG A 275 -20.38 -9.44 18.01
C ARG A 275 -20.77 -8.00 17.65
N GLN A 276 -20.60 -7.64 16.38
CA GLN A 276 -20.92 -6.31 15.91
C GLN A 276 -22.38 -6.23 15.43
N GLY A 277 -23.13 -5.30 16.02
CA GLY A 277 -24.50 -5.00 15.66
C GLY A 277 -24.57 -4.29 14.31
N VAL A 278 -25.55 -4.68 13.49
CA VAL A 278 -25.96 -3.94 12.30
C VAL A 278 -26.78 -2.72 12.72
N SER A 279 -26.73 -1.67 11.93
CA SER A 279 -27.53 -0.48 12.16
C SER A 279 -29.01 -0.77 11.97
N LEU A 280 -29.84 -0.50 12.97
CA LEU A 280 -31.29 -0.65 12.85
C LEU A 280 -31.84 0.35 11.84
N PHE A 281 -31.30 1.58 11.83
CA PHE A 281 -31.78 2.65 10.97
C PHE A 281 -30.78 3.82 10.72
N GLY A 282 -29.61 3.49 10.17
CA GLY A 282 -28.53 4.44 9.89
C GLY A 282 -28.71 5.34 8.67
N LEU A 283 -27.78 6.29 8.47
CA LEU A 283 -27.74 7.14 7.28
C LEU A 283 -27.56 6.28 6.01
N GLU A 284 -28.47 6.40 5.03
CA GLU A 284 -28.39 5.64 3.75
C GLU A 284 -27.09 5.95 2.97
N ASP A 285 -26.55 7.17 3.10
CA ASP A 285 -25.29 7.59 2.47
C ASP A 285 -24.25 7.99 3.54
N THR A 286 -23.14 7.28 3.55
CA THR A 286 -21.97 7.62 4.38
C THR A 286 -21.07 8.64 3.67
N ALA A 287 -20.20 9.33 4.42
CA ALA A 287 -19.21 10.26 3.85
C ALA A 287 -18.24 9.59 2.84
N SER A 288 -18.17 8.26 2.82
CA SER A 288 -17.38 7.45 1.88
C SER A 288 -18.17 6.95 0.66
N GLY A 289 -19.46 7.28 0.54
CA GLY A 289 -20.32 6.87 -0.56
C GLY A 289 -20.73 5.39 -0.55
N LYS A 290 -20.50 4.67 0.56
CA LYS A 290 -21.05 3.32 0.80
C LYS A 290 -22.45 3.43 1.41
N ARG A 291 -23.35 2.54 0.98
CA ARG A 291 -24.72 2.42 1.50
C ARG A 291 -24.73 1.58 2.78
N ARG A 292 -25.29 2.09 3.89
CA ARG A 292 -25.39 1.31 5.14
C ARG A 292 -26.46 0.22 5.00
N VAL A 293 -26.20 -0.95 5.59
CA VAL A 293 -27.16 -2.07 5.69
C VAL A 293 -28.01 -1.86 6.94
N HIS A 294 -29.34 -2.02 6.83
CA HIS A 294 -30.26 -1.95 7.97
C HIS A 294 -30.58 -3.35 8.50
N GLY A 295 -30.74 -3.54 9.82
CA GLY A 295 -31.06 -4.86 10.35
C GLY A 295 -30.97 -4.97 11.87
N TYR A 296 -30.95 -6.22 12.37
CA TYR A 296 -30.66 -6.56 13.75
C TYR A 296 -30.18 -8.01 13.86
N SER A 297 -29.72 -8.43 15.03
CA SER A 297 -29.37 -9.83 15.28
C SER A 297 -30.15 -10.37 16.48
N PHE A 298 -30.73 -11.56 16.31
CA PHE A 298 -31.27 -12.35 17.41
C PHE A 298 -30.27 -13.43 17.82
N TYR A 299 -30.07 -13.56 19.11
CA TYR A 299 -29.17 -14.54 19.71
C TYR A 299 -29.95 -15.48 20.64
N ASN A 300 -29.58 -16.74 20.63
CA ASN A 300 -30.05 -17.76 21.55
C ASN A 300 -28.84 -18.58 22.01
N LEU A 301 -28.71 -18.77 23.32
CA LEU A 301 -27.58 -19.47 23.92
C LEU A 301 -28.10 -20.57 24.82
N ASN A 302 -27.79 -21.81 24.44
CA ASN A 302 -28.13 -22.99 25.20
C ASN A 302 -26.91 -23.44 26.00
N ILE A 303 -27.05 -23.56 27.30
CA ILE A 303 -25.99 -23.99 28.21
C ILE A 303 -26.38 -25.35 28.80
N ASP A 304 -25.50 -26.33 28.63
CA ASP A 304 -25.57 -27.62 29.30
C ASP A 304 -24.35 -27.83 30.23
N LYS A 305 -24.09 -29.07 30.66
CA LYS A 305 -23.01 -29.36 31.62
C LYS A 305 -21.63 -29.35 31.00
N ASP A 306 -21.53 -29.70 29.72
CA ASP A 306 -20.26 -29.99 29.04
C ASP A 306 -20.03 -29.05 27.84
N SER A 307 -21.05 -28.28 27.44
CA SER A 307 -21.02 -27.38 26.30
C SER A 307 -22.00 -26.21 26.40
N MET A 308 -21.79 -25.25 25.51
CA MET A 308 -22.64 -24.09 25.28
C MET A 308 -22.83 -23.92 23.77
N VAL A 309 -24.07 -23.83 23.32
CA VAL A 309 -24.44 -23.71 21.91
C VAL A 309 -25.03 -22.32 21.66
N GLU A 310 -24.32 -21.49 20.91
CA GLU A 310 -24.81 -20.18 20.43
C GLU A 310 -25.48 -20.35 19.08
N ARG A 311 -26.68 -19.79 18.95
CA ARG A 311 -27.45 -19.69 17.72
C ARG A 311 -27.71 -18.23 17.42
N VAL A 312 -27.34 -17.79 16.23
CA VAL A 312 -27.49 -16.40 15.79
C VAL A 312 -28.36 -16.37 14.54
N LYS A 313 -29.37 -15.50 14.54
CA LYS A 313 -30.21 -15.19 13.38
C LYS A 313 -29.98 -13.74 12.97
N PRO A 314 -28.95 -13.46 12.16
CA PRO A 314 -28.69 -12.10 11.67
C PRO A 314 -29.72 -11.72 10.62
N ARG A 315 -30.24 -10.49 10.69
CA ARG A 315 -31.27 -9.96 9.81
C ARG A 315 -30.76 -8.75 9.06
N ASN A 316 -31.09 -8.63 7.77
CA ASN A 316 -30.82 -7.43 6.98
C ASN A 316 -32.06 -7.02 6.18
N ALA A 317 -32.23 -5.72 5.95
CA ALA A 317 -33.31 -5.16 5.15
C ALA A 317 -32.87 -5.06 3.69
N LEU A 318 -33.54 -5.78 2.81
CA LEU A 318 -33.33 -5.73 1.36
C LEU A 318 -34.41 -4.87 0.70
N LYS A 319 -34.01 -4.04 -0.25
CA LYS A 319 -34.95 -3.32 -1.10
C LYS A 319 -35.38 -4.22 -2.26
N LEU A 320 -36.65 -4.60 -2.27
CA LEU A 320 -37.24 -5.42 -3.33
C LEU A 320 -37.32 -4.62 -4.65
N HIS A 321 -37.51 -5.32 -5.77
CA HIS A 321 -37.65 -4.69 -7.10
C HIS A 321 -38.80 -3.68 -7.18
N ASP A 322 -39.84 -3.84 -6.36
CA ASP A 322 -40.98 -2.91 -6.25
C ASP A 322 -40.69 -1.68 -5.37
N GLY A 323 -39.47 -1.58 -4.83
CA GLY A 323 -39.01 -0.47 -4.02
C GLY A 323 -39.33 -0.57 -2.52
N ARG A 324 -40.08 -1.59 -2.08
CA ARG A 324 -40.34 -1.82 -0.65
C ARG A 324 -39.12 -2.43 0.04
N TYR A 325 -38.92 -2.11 1.31
CA TYR A 325 -37.94 -2.79 2.15
C TYR A 325 -38.55 -4.04 2.78
N LYS A 326 -37.76 -5.10 2.87
CA LYS A 326 -38.11 -6.34 3.55
C LYS A 326 -36.91 -6.85 4.36
N LEU A 327 -37.09 -7.06 5.66
CA LEU A 327 -36.16 -7.77 6.53
C LEU A 327 -36.20 -9.26 6.19
N THR A 328 -35.00 -9.80 5.99
CA THR A 328 -34.74 -11.18 5.61
C THR A 328 -33.55 -11.72 6.41
N PRO A 329 -33.35 -13.05 6.44
CA PRO A 329 -32.08 -13.58 6.91
C PRO A 329 -30.92 -12.97 6.15
N ASN A 330 -29.85 -12.62 6.86
CA ASN A 330 -28.66 -12.09 6.22
C ASN A 330 -27.78 -13.23 5.68
N HIS A 331 -28.00 -13.60 4.41
CA HIS A 331 -27.24 -14.64 3.70
C HIS A 331 -25.80 -14.24 3.33
N GLU A 332 -25.31 -13.06 3.76
CA GLU A 332 -23.87 -12.78 3.78
C GLU A 332 -23.17 -13.55 4.91
N TYR A 333 -23.93 -14.06 5.88
CA TYR A 333 -23.49 -15.06 6.84
C TYR A 333 -23.72 -16.47 6.29
N ASP A 334 -22.86 -17.41 6.70
CA ASP A 334 -23.04 -18.84 6.43
C ASP A 334 -24.15 -19.39 7.34
N LEU A 335 -25.39 -19.39 6.84
CA LEU A 335 -26.59 -19.80 7.59
C LEU A 335 -27.02 -21.21 7.16
N ASP A 336 -27.48 -22.00 8.13
CA ASP A 336 -28.09 -23.32 7.89
C ASP A 336 -29.49 -23.21 7.23
N GLU A 337 -30.13 -24.37 6.98
CA GLU A 337 -31.48 -24.45 6.40
C GLU A 337 -32.56 -23.79 7.27
N GLU A 338 -32.31 -23.62 8.57
CA GLU A 338 -33.19 -22.91 9.51
C GLU A 338 -32.88 -21.40 9.55
N ASN A 339 -32.01 -20.90 8.64
CA ASN A 339 -31.50 -19.54 8.61
C ASN A 339 -30.78 -19.14 9.90
N THR A 340 -30.07 -20.07 10.49
CA THR A 340 -29.37 -19.93 11.77
C THR A 340 -27.87 -20.18 11.60
N LEU A 341 -27.07 -19.38 12.29
CA LEU A 341 -25.65 -19.64 12.48
C LEU A 341 -25.47 -20.32 13.85
N THR A 342 -25.00 -21.56 13.86
CA THR A 342 -24.82 -22.34 15.10
C THR A 342 -23.34 -22.51 15.43
N ARG A 343 -22.97 -22.24 16.68
CA ARG A 343 -21.61 -22.45 17.23
C ARG A 343 -21.69 -23.26 18.51
N ILE A 344 -20.77 -24.20 18.67
CA ILE A 344 -20.69 -25.07 19.84
C ILE A 344 -19.37 -24.78 20.57
N PHE A 345 -19.45 -24.49 21.85
CA PHE A 345 -18.32 -24.24 22.74
C PHE A 345 -18.29 -25.31 23.83
N ASN A 346 -17.27 -26.17 23.85
CA ASN A 346 -17.15 -27.20 24.88
C ASN A 346 -16.44 -26.64 26.11
N PHE A 347 -16.93 -26.97 27.31
CA PHE A 347 -16.20 -26.73 28.55
C PHE A 347 -15.09 -27.79 28.65
N ASN A 348 -13.82 -27.38 28.58
CA ASN A 348 -12.71 -28.30 28.79
C ASN A 348 -12.79 -28.86 30.22
N LYS A 349 -13.13 -30.14 30.38
CA LYS A 349 -12.78 -30.87 31.60
C LYS A 349 -11.27 -31.06 31.59
N ALA A 350 -10.57 -30.29 32.43
CA ALA A 350 -9.33 -30.80 33.00
C ALA A 350 -9.72 -32.04 33.82
N GLU A 351 -9.45 -33.23 33.30
CA GLU A 351 -9.58 -34.46 34.08
C GLU A 351 -8.52 -34.47 35.17
N GLU A 352 -8.90 -34.06 36.38
CA GLU A 352 -8.30 -34.59 37.61
C GLU A 352 -8.76 -36.04 37.78
N GLN A 353 -8.02 -37.00 37.25
CA GLN A 353 -8.12 -38.39 37.74
C GLN A 353 -7.20 -38.56 38.96
N LYS A 354 -7.76 -38.30 40.15
CA LYS A 354 -7.28 -38.89 41.40
C LYS A 354 -7.78 -40.32 41.52
N SER A 355 -6.84 -41.18 41.89
CA SER A 355 -6.99 -42.60 42.18
C SER A 355 -8.11 -42.94 43.16
N THR A 356 -8.82 -44.04 42.91
CA THR A 356 -9.19 -45.04 43.94
C THR A 356 -9.52 -46.41 43.30
N SER A 357 -8.66 -47.39 43.59
CA SER A 357 -8.88 -48.83 43.85
C SER A 357 -9.71 -49.73 42.90
N ASP A 358 -8.95 -50.58 42.21
CA ASP A 358 -9.07 -52.02 41.88
C ASP A 358 -10.35 -52.59 41.23
N PRO A 359 -10.14 -53.28 40.09
CA PRO A 359 -10.28 -54.74 40.11
C PRO A 359 -9.13 -55.50 39.40
N GLU A 360 -8.68 -56.60 40.01
CA GLU A 360 -8.01 -57.73 39.34
C GLU A 360 -9.05 -58.59 38.54
N PRO A 361 -8.62 -59.62 37.79
CA PRO A 361 -7.75 -59.58 36.62
C PRO A 361 -8.41 -60.34 35.45
N ASP A 362 -8.41 -59.81 34.22
CA ASP A 362 -8.62 -60.68 33.06
C ASP A 362 -7.78 -60.25 31.86
N THR A 363 -6.80 -61.12 31.58
CA THR A 363 -6.14 -61.42 30.31
C THR A 363 -5.59 -60.26 29.48
N TYR A 364 -4.28 -60.08 29.63
CA TYR A 364 -3.40 -59.48 28.64
C TYR A 364 -3.56 -60.17 27.28
N ASP A 365 -4.13 -59.44 26.31
CA ASP A 365 -3.67 -59.55 24.93
C ASP A 365 -2.64 -58.44 24.71
N THR A 366 -1.41 -58.88 24.57
CA THR A 366 -0.22 -58.12 24.18
C THR A 366 -0.51 -57.20 22.99
N ILE A 367 -0.61 -55.88 23.23
CA ILE A 367 -0.14 -54.92 22.24
C ILE A 367 1.38 -54.98 22.31
N VAL A 368 1.90 -55.64 21.29
CA VAL A 368 3.31 -55.75 20.95
C VAL A 368 3.96 -54.37 21.05
N ASP A 369 4.90 -54.23 21.99
CA ASP A 369 6.08 -53.39 21.79
C ASP A 369 6.69 -53.80 20.45
N THR A 370 6.24 -53.14 19.39
CA THR A 370 7.04 -53.09 18.18
C THR A 370 7.98 -51.93 18.46
N PRO A 371 9.29 -52.17 18.61
CA PRO A 371 10.22 -51.06 18.60
C PRO A 371 9.94 -50.29 17.31
N ILE A 372 9.63 -49.00 17.39
CA ILE A 372 9.79 -48.13 16.24
C ILE A 372 11.25 -48.30 15.86
N THR A 373 11.42 -49.00 14.75
CA THR A 373 12.65 -49.62 14.28
C THR A 373 13.83 -48.64 14.30
N ASP A 374 15.00 -49.16 14.67
CA ASP A 374 16.34 -48.65 14.31
C ASP A 374 16.56 -48.50 12.76
N GLU A 375 15.49 -48.49 11.95
CA GLU A 375 15.50 -48.48 10.47
C GLU A 375 15.15 -47.13 9.82
N PHE A 376 14.84 -46.06 10.58
CA PHE A 376 15.01 -44.69 10.04
C PHE A 376 16.50 -44.33 10.02
N SER A 377 17.27 -45.17 9.33
CA SER A 377 18.71 -45.16 9.28
C SER A 377 19.20 -43.95 8.50
N LYS A 378 20.45 -43.56 8.78
CA LYS A 378 21.17 -42.55 8.00
C LYS A 378 21.13 -42.82 6.49
N GLU A 379 21.08 -44.09 6.08
CA GLU A 379 20.93 -44.50 4.67
C GLU A 379 19.57 -44.11 4.05
N THR A 380 18.47 -44.13 4.81
CA THR A 380 17.14 -43.69 4.33
C THR A 380 17.11 -42.18 4.11
N LEU A 381 17.70 -41.41 5.03
CA LEU A 381 17.84 -39.95 4.89
C LEU A 381 18.81 -39.57 3.76
N ASP A 382 19.91 -40.31 3.58
CA ASP A 382 20.86 -40.13 2.48
C ASP A 382 20.23 -40.43 1.11
N LYS A 383 19.29 -41.39 1.02
CA LYS A 383 18.53 -41.70 -0.20
C LYS A 383 17.51 -40.62 -0.59
N ILE A 384 16.85 -39.98 0.40
CA ILE A 384 15.89 -38.89 0.14
C ILE A 384 16.62 -37.62 -0.34
N GLY A 385 17.84 -37.41 0.17
CA GLY A 385 18.76 -36.36 -0.25
C GLY A 385 18.34 -34.95 0.17
N ASN A 386 19.32 -34.09 0.44
CA ASN A 386 19.10 -32.67 0.75
C ASN A 386 18.80 -31.87 -0.51
N ASP A 387 17.71 -31.12 -0.50
CA ASP A 387 17.36 -30.15 -1.53
C ASP A 387 17.90 -28.76 -1.16
N THR A 388 19.22 -28.63 -1.26
CA THR A 388 19.92 -27.40 -0.88
C THR A 388 19.71 -26.31 -1.93
N PRO A 389 19.12 -25.15 -1.57
CA PRO A 389 18.98 -24.03 -2.50
C PRO A 389 20.34 -23.57 -3.01
N SER A 390 20.43 -23.25 -4.30
CA SER A 390 21.70 -22.87 -4.92
C SER A 390 22.27 -21.58 -4.30
N PHE A 391 23.48 -21.64 -3.75
CA PHE A 391 24.15 -20.44 -3.25
C PHE A 391 24.78 -19.64 -4.39
N ASP A 392 24.25 -18.45 -4.63
CA ASP A 392 24.83 -17.46 -5.53
C ASP A 392 25.37 -16.27 -4.71
N VAL A 393 26.67 -16.01 -4.84
CA VAL A 393 27.35 -14.91 -4.14
C VAL A 393 26.74 -13.55 -4.45
N ARG A 394 26.16 -13.35 -5.64
CA ARG A 394 25.49 -12.11 -6.03
C ARG A 394 24.30 -11.83 -5.12
N HIS A 395 23.51 -12.86 -4.83
CA HIS A 395 22.33 -12.77 -3.96
C HIS A 395 22.67 -12.48 -2.49
N ALA A 396 23.89 -12.78 -2.04
CA ALA A 396 24.34 -12.46 -0.68
C ALA A 396 24.65 -10.96 -0.47
N LYS A 397 24.76 -10.18 -1.55
CA LYS A 397 25.14 -8.75 -1.52
C LYS A 397 23.98 -7.79 -1.81
N ILE A 398 22.85 -8.31 -2.26
CA ILE A 398 21.65 -7.54 -2.59
C ILE A 398 20.53 -7.84 -1.59
N ARG A 399 19.51 -6.98 -1.51
CA ARG A 399 18.35 -7.18 -0.61
C ARG A 399 18.74 -7.44 0.85
N ILE A 400 19.77 -6.72 1.32
CA ILE A 400 20.36 -6.92 2.65
C ILE A 400 19.35 -6.69 3.77
N SER A 401 18.43 -5.74 3.61
CA SER A 401 17.33 -5.48 4.55
C SER A 401 16.40 -6.69 4.68
N GLU A 402 16.00 -7.26 3.55
CA GLU A 402 15.08 -8.38 3.43
C GLU A 402 15.73 -9.65 3.97
N LEU A 403 17.01 -9.92 3.64
CA LEU A 403 17.79 -11.03 4.18
C LEU A 403 17.91 -10.95 5.71
N LYS A 404 18.18 -9.76 6.26
CA LYS A 404 18.25 -9.56 7.71
C LYS A 404 16.90 -9.80 8.38
N LYS A 405 15.82 -9.27 7.81
CA LYS A 405 14.45 -9.48 8.31
C LYS A 405 14.09 -10.97 8.29
N ALA A 406 14.33 -11.65 7.18
CA ALA A 406 14.09 -13.10 7.02
C ALA A 406 14.89 -13.92 8.05
N SER A 407 16.19 -13.61 8.21
CA SER A 407 17.04 -14.30 9.19
C SER A 407 16.57 -14.07 10.63
N GLN A 408 16.10 -12.87 10.95
CA GLN A 408 15.56 -12.57 12.27
C GLN A 408 14.26 -13.34 12.54
N LEU A 409 13.33 -13.36 11.58
CA LEU A 409 12.07 -14.10 11.71
C LEU A 409 12.29 -15.60 11.91
N LEU A 410 13.14 -16.21 11.08
CA LEU A 410 13.49 -17.64 11.23
C LEU A 410 14.10 -17.97 12.58
N LYS A 411 14.94 -17.08 13.14
CA LYS A 411 15.55 -17.28 14.46
C LYS A 411 14.56 -17.11 15.61
N GLN A 412 13.56 -16.25 15.46
CA GLN A 412 12.61 -15.92 16.53
C GLN A 412 11.41 -16.87 16.55
N THR A 413 10.99 -17.37 15.39
CA THR A 413 9.71 -18.07 15.24
C THR A 413 9.85 -19.47 14.63
N ASN A 414 11.03 -19.86 14.15
CA ASN A 414 11.25 -21.04 13.32
C ASN A 414 10.35 -21.12 12.06
N PHE A 415 9.79 -19.98 11.65
CA PHE A 415 8.87 -19.85 10.53
C PHE A 415 9.22 -18.63 9.68
N LEU A 416 9.01 -18.73 8.38
CA LEU A 416 9.13 -17.61 7.45
C LEU A 416 8.19 -17.80 6.28
N TRP A 417 7.38 -16.78 5.98
CA TRP A 417 6.67 -16.70 4.72
C TRP A 417 7.41 -15.80 3.72
N ILE A 418 7.73 -16.32 2.54
CA ILE A 418 8.32 -15.56 1.45
C ILE A 418 7.25 -15.29 0.39
N LYS A 419 6.89 -14.02 0.22
CA LYS A 419 6.06 -13.59 -0.90
C LYS A 419 6.97 -13.22 -2.07
N CYS A 420 6.90 -13.96 -3.18
CA CYS A 420 7.80 -13.77 -4.31
C CYS A 420 7.07 -13.98 -5.64
N ASP A 421 7.24 -13.06 -6.58
CA ASP A 421 6.82 -13.24 -7.97
C ASP A 421 7.91 -14.00 -8.76
N TRP A 422 7.58 -14.50 -9.95
CA TRP A 422 8.46 -15.32 -10.79
C TRP A 422 9.73 -14.58 -11.19
N GLY A 423 10.85 -15.31 -11.32
CA GLY A 423 12.12 -14.77 -11.82
C GLY A 423 12.79 -13.73 -10.92
N MET A 424 12.22 -13.43 -9.74
CA MET A 424 12.79 -12.49 -8.79
C MET A 424 14.03 -13.05 -8.07
N GLY A 425 14.48 -14.26 -8.38
CA GLY A 425 15.66 -14.90 -7.80
C GLY A 425 15.42 -15.42 -6.38
N LYS A 426 14.31 -16.17 -6.20
CA LYS A 426 13.94 -16.85 -4.96
C LYS A 426 15.02 -17.84 -4.52
N GLU A 427 15.53 -18.66 -5.45
CA GLU A 427 16.57 -19.66 -5.18
C GLU A 427 17.85 -19.03 -4.63
N GLY A 428 18.38 -18.00 -5.31
CA GLY A 428 19.55 -17.29 -4.83
C GLY A 428 19.32 -16.60 -3.49
N PHE A 429 18.12 -16.07 -3.24
CA PHE A 429 17.75 -15.49 -1.94
C PHE A 429 17.73 -16.53 -0.81
N LEU A 430 17.10 -17.69 -1.04
CA LEU A 430 17.08 -18.81 -0.11
C LEU A 430 18.49 -19.35 0.16
N GLY A 431 19.30 -19.52 -0.89
CA GLY A 431 20.69 -19.95 -0.78
C GLY A 431 21.53 -18.96 0.05
N ALA A 432 21.36 -17.65 -0.16
CA ALA A 432 22.03 -16.63 0.63
C ALA A 432 21.56 -16.62 2.10
N LEU A 433 20.26 -16.79 2.35
CA LEU A 433 19.66 -16.83 3.68
C LEU A 433 20.15 -18.04 4.49
N LEU A 434 20.15 -19.23 3.87
CA LEU A 434 20.45 -20.49 4.54
C LEU A 434 21.94 -20.86 4.51
N LYS A 435 22.79 -20.13 3.77
CA LYS A 435 24.22 -20.44 3.62
C LYS A 435 24.90 -20.83 4.94
N ASN A 436 24.72 -20.01 5.98
CA ASN A 436 25.36 -20.24 7.28
C ASN A 436 24.74 -21.43 8.02
N GLU A 437 23.43 -21.64 7.91
CA GLU A 437 22.73 -22.78 8.55
C GLU A 437 23.17 -24.10 7.91
N ILE A 438 23.31 -24.13 6.58
CA ILE A 438 23.74 -25.33 5.84
C ILE A 438 25.23 -25.60 6.05
N GLN A 439 26.10 -24.60 5.86
CA GLN A 439 27.56 -24.81 5.90
C GLN A 439 28.12 -24.98 7.32
N LYS A 440 27.58 -24.28 8.33
CA LYS A 440 28.14 -24.31 9.69
C LYS A 440 27.42 -25.25 10.65
N LYS A 441 26.11 -25.45 10.47
CA LYS A 441 25.30 -26.29 11.37
C LYS A 441 24.88 -27.63 10.74
N GLN A 442 25.34 -27.92 9.52
CA GLN A 442 24.97 -29.12 8.76
C GLN A 442 23.45 -29.35 8.72
N ARG A 443 22.66 -28.27 8.64
CA ARG A 443 21.20 -28.31 8.62
C ARG A 443 20.71 -28.97 7.32
N ALA A 444 19.96 -30.07 7.44
CA ALA A 444 19.31 -30.73 6.31
C ALA A 444 18.18 -29.86 5.75
N VAL A 445 17.92 -29.95 4.45
CA VAL A 445 16.87 -29.17 3.77
C VAL A 445 16.02 -30.09 2.92
N TYR A 446 14.71 -30.08 3.16
CA TYR A 446 13.73 -30.82 2.37
C TYR A 446 12.75 -29.83 1.75
N ARG A 447 12.49 -29.96 0.45
CA ARG A 447 11.57 -29.07 -0.29
C ARG A 447 10.41 -29.88 -0.83
N ILE A 448 9.20 -29.40 -0.59
CA ILE A 448 7.94 -29.97 -1.10
C ILE A 448 7.32 -28.92 -2.02
N ASP A 449 7.09 -29.30 -3.27
CA ASP A 449 6.44 -28.42 -4.27
C ASP A 449 4.92 -28.55 -4.18
N LEU A 450 4.22 -27.43 -4.05
CA LEU A 450 2.78 -27.33 -3.86
C LEU A 450 2.07 -26.57 -5.01
N ASP A 451 2.70 -26.41 -6.19
CA ASP A 451 2.16 -25.63 -7.34
C ASP A 451 0.77 -26.11 -7.81
N GLU A 452 0.49 -27.42 -7.75
CA GLU A 452 -0.76 -28.04 -8.21
C GLU A 452 -1.71 -28.42 -7.06
N VAL A 453 -1.36 -28.11 -5.81
CA VAL A 453 -2.12 -28.49 -4.62
C VAL A 453 -3.20 -27.44 -4.35
N LEU A 454 -4.47 -27.86 -4.30
CA LEU A 454 -5.63 -26.98 -4.12
C LEU A 454 -6.34 -27.21 -2.77
N ALA A 455 -6.15 -28.39 -2.15
CA ALA A 455 -6.72 -28.75 -0.87
C ALA A 455 -5.65 -29.19 0.15
N ILE A 456 -5.99 -29.12 1.45
CA ILE A 456 -5.05 -29.47 2.52
C ILE A 456 -4.67 -30.96 2.52
N ASP A 457 -5.60 -31.85 2.17
CA ASP A 457 -5.36 -33.30 2.09
C ASP A 457 -4.39 -33.67 0.97
N GLU A 458 -4.34 -32.88 -0.10
CA GLU A 458 -3.44 -33.10 -1.23
C GLU A 458 -1.97 -32.81 -0.86
N VAL A 459 -1.72 -32.00 0.19
CA VAL A 459 -0.37 -31.76 0.72
C VAL A 459 0.27 -33.07 1.18
N HIS A 460 -0.51 -34.03 1.68
CA HIS A 460 0.00 -35.35 2.07
C HIS A 460 0.54 -36.12 0.86
N ASN A 461 -0.12 -36.02 -0.29
CA ASN A 461 0.30 -36.71 -1.51
C ASN A 461 1.63 -36.17 -2.01
N SER A 462 1.77 -34.83 -2.09
CA SER A 462 3.03 -34.18 -2.47
C SER A 462 4.17 -34.48 -1.49
N SER A 463 3.86 -34.56 -0.19
CA SER A 463 4.84 -34.95 0.83
C SER A 463 5.29 -36.40 0.67
N LYS A 464 4.36 -37.33 0.47
CA LYS A 464 4.66 -38.76 0.22
C LYS A 464 5.47 -38.98 -1.04
N GLU A 465 5.14 -38.28 -2.13
CA GLU A 465 5.89 -38.37 -3.38
C GLU A 465 7.35 -37.95 -3.20
N ARG A 466 7.59 -36.88 -2.42
CA ARG A 466 8.95 -36.34 -2.21
C ARG A 466 9.74 -37.06 -1.12
N LEU A 467 9.12 -37.41 -0.01
CA LEU A 467 9.76 -37.89 1.22
C LEU A 467 9.55 -39.39 1.45
N GLY A 468 8.68 -40.05 0.68
CA GLY A 468 8.27 -41.45 0.88
C GLY A 468 7.22 -41.64 1.99
N LEU A 469 7.00 -40.64 2.84
CA LEU A 469 6.03 -40.61 3.94
C LEU A 469 5.24 -39.30 3.94
N ASN A 470 4.09 -39.24 4.62
CA ASN A 470 3.47 -37.93 4.86
C ASN A 470 4.37 -37.08 5.78
N LEU A 471 4.16 -35.76 5.77
CA LEU A 471 5.05 -34.82 6.45
C LEU A 471 5.10 -35.07 7.97
N GLU A 472 3.96 -35.42 8.56
CA GLU A 472 3.80 -35.70 9.98
C GLU A 472 4.56 -36.96 10.41
N GLU A 473 4.39 -38.07 9.69
CA GLU A 473 5.13 -39.32 9.89
C GLU A 473 6.62 -39.10 9.66
N PHE A 474 7.00 -38.35 8.63
CA PHE A 474 8.41 -38.05 8.36
C PHE A 474 9.06 -37.31 9.53
N ILE A 475 8.40 -36.27 10.06
CA ILE A 475 8.90 -35.48 11.19
C ILE A 475 8.97 -36.30 12.47
N ALA A 476 7.96 -37.13 12.75
CA ALA A 476 7.93 -37.99 13.93
C ALA A 476 9.08 -39.02 13.94
N ASN A 477 9.58 -39.40 12.76
CA ASN A 477 10.71 -40.33 12.62
C ASN A 477 12.08 -39.63 12.50
N LEU A 478 12.15 -38.29 12.56
CA LEU A 478 13.43 -37.57 12.56
C LEU A 478 14.14 -37.67 13.92
N PRO A 479 15.48 -37.74 13.95
CA PRO A 479 16.23 -37.64 15.20
C PRO A 479 15.95 -36.30 15.91
N PRO A 480 15.59 -36.27 17.21
CA PRO A 480 15.12 -35.05 17.91
C PRO A 480 16.06 -33.84 17.84
N GLU A 481 17.37 -34.10 17.78
CA GLU A 481 18.42 -33.06 17.76
C GLU A 481 18.82 -32.65 16.34
N SER A 482 18.29 -33.31 15.30
CA SER A 482 18.72 -33.06 13.92
C SER A 482 18.26 -31.68 13.43
N PRO A 483 19.15 -30.78 12.97
CA PRO A 483 18.72 -29.50 12.43
C PRO A 483 18.14 -29.73 11.03
N VAL A 484 16.86 -29.40 10.84
CA VAL A 484 16.16 -29.58 9.54
C VAL A 484 15.43 -28.30 9.11
N THR A 485 15.39 -28.03 7.81
CA THR A 485 14.53 -26.98 7.20
C THR A 485 13.57 -27.63 6.22
N PHE A 486 12.29 -27.34 6.35
CA PHE A 486 11.28 -27.67 5.34
C PHE A 486 10.93 -26.43 4.52
N ILE A 487 11.01 -26.55 3.20
CA ILE A 487 10.59 -25.52 2.25
C ILE A 487 9.29 -26.00 1.60
N LEU A 488 8.17 -25.37 1.94
CA LEU A 488 6.90 -25.57 1.27
C LEU A 488 6.80 -24.55 0.13
N ASP A 489 7.12 -25.00 -1.07
CA ASP A 489 7.35 -24.12 -2.22
C ASP A 489 6.14 -24.03 -3.14
N ASN A 490 6.05 -22.92 -3.88
CA ASN A 490 5.00 -22.63 -4.87
C ASN A 490 3.55 -22.81 -4.38
N ILE A 491 3.26 -22.46 -3.14
CA ILE A 491 1.93 -22.62 -2.55
C ILE A 491 0.88 -21.86 -3.40
N SER A 492 -0.13 -22.58 -3.89
CA SER A 492 -1.16 -22.04 -4.78
C SER A 492 -2.04 -21.01 -4.08
N THR A 493 -2.57 -20.04 -4.83
CA THR A 493 -3.47 -19.01 -4.28
C THR A 493 -4.77 -19.60 -3.72
N GLU A 494 -5.25 -20.67 -4.34
CA GLU A 494 -6.46 -21.38 -3.92
C GLU A 494 -6.26 -22.09 -2.58
N LEU A 495 -5.14 -22.80 -2.42
CA LEU A 495 -4.77 -23.43 -1.14
C LEU A 495 -4.62 -22.39 -0.02
N ILE A 496 -4.05 -21.22 -0.30
CA ILE A 496 -3.90 -20.15 0.70
C ILE A 496 -5.25 -19.53 1.07
N SER A 497 -6.11 -19.28 0.09
CA SER A 497 -7.39 -18.60 0.32
C SER A 497 -8.37 -19.48 1.09
N ASN A 498 -8.38 -20.78 0.80
CA ASN A 498 -9.33 -21.71 1.38
C ASN A 498 -8.79 -22.40 2.64
N TYR A 499 -7.48 -22.69 2.69
CA TYR A 499 -6.88 -23.55 3.72
C TYR A 499 -5.58 -22.97 4.33
N GLY A 500 -5.25 -21.70 4.07
CA GLY A 500 -3.99 -21.11 4.53
C GLY A 500 -3.82 -21.08 6.05
N GLU A 501 -4.91 -20.86 6.80
CA GLU A 501 -4.89 -20.92 8.26
C GLU A 501 -4.70 -22.33 8.78
N GLU A 502 -5.31 -23.32 8.14
CA GLU A 502 -5.19 -24.72 8.51
C GLU A 502 -3.77 -25.24 8.24
N LEU A 503 -3.20 -24.91 7.08
CA LEU A 503 -1.81 -25.22 6.74
C LEU A 503 -0.85 -24.62 7.79
N PHE A 504 -1.10 -23.40 8.26
CA PHE A 504 -0.28 -22.78 9.29
C PHE A 504 -0.43 -23.45 10.66
N LYS A 505 -1.67 -23.71 11.11
CA LYS A 505 -1.92 -24.44 12.38
C LYS A 505 -1.17 -25.78 12.37
N LYS A 506 -1.22 -26.48 11.24
CA LYS A 506 -0.52 -27.75 11.04
C LYS A 506 1.00 -27.58 11.15
N ILE A 507 1.59 -26.57 10.52
CA ILE A 507 3.02 -26.27 10.64
C ILE A 507 3.40 -25.93 12.09
N ASP A 508 2.56 -25.17 12.81
CA ASP A 508 2.83 -24.79 14.19
C ASP A 508 2.85 -26.01 15.13
N ILE A 509 1.90 -26.92 14.97
CA ILE A 509 1.91 -28.23 15.66
C ILE A 509 3.18 -29.01 15.34
N LEU A 510 3.60 -29.04 14.08
CA LEU A 510 4.80 -29.78 13.66
C LEU A 510 6.10 -29.17 14.20
N LYS A 511 6.14 -27.86 14.46
CA LYS A 511 7.25 -27.22 15.16
C LYS A 511 7.37 -27.67 16.62
N ASP A 512 6.24 -27.89 17.30
CA ASP A 512 6.21 -28.39 18.67
C ASP A 512 6.65 -29.85 18.76
N VAL A 513 6.28 -30.66 17.77
CA VAL A 513 6.70 -32.08 17.68
C VAL A 513 8.22 -32.19 17.48
N HIS A 514 8.84 -31.30 16.71
CA HIS A 514 10.28 -31.31 16.46
C HIS A 514 10.89 -29.90 16.55
N SER A 515 11.39 -29.54 17.74
CA SER A 515 11.81 -28.18 18.11
C SER A 515 12.99 -27.60 17.31
N ASN A 516 13.82 -28.44 16.67
CA ASN A 516 14.93 -28.01 15.83
C ASN A 516 14.58 -27.94 14.32
N SER A 517 13.30 -28.00 13.98
CA SER A 517 12.80 -27.83 12.61
C SER A 517 12.50 -26.36 12.29
N GLN A 518 12.77 -25.94 11.06
CA GLN A 518 12.40 -24.62 10.53
C GLN A 518 11.54 -24.77 9.30
N TYR A 519 10.55 -23.89 9.13
CA TYR A 519 9.61 -23.95 7.99
C TYR A 519 9.66 -22.65 7.18
N ILE A 520 9.84 -22.79 5.87
CA ILE A 520 9.80 -21.69 4.92
C ILE A 520 8.66 -21.95 3.94
N CYS A 521 7.64 -21.11 3.97
CA CYS A 521 6.55 -21.14 3.00
C CYS A 521 6.83 -20.11 1.90
N ALA A 522 6.68 -20.48 0.64
CA ALA A 522 6.90 -19.57 -0.48
C ALA A 522 5.71 -19.54 -1.45
N SER A 523 5.22 -18.34 -1.75
CA SER A 523 4.04 -18.15 -2.60
C SER A 523 4.01 -16.77 -3.26
N ARG A 524 3.06 -16.55 -4.18
CA ARG A 524 2.84 -15.23 -4.82
C ARG A 524 1.96 -14.30 -4.02
N TYR A 525 1.13 -14.89 -3.15
CA TYR A 525 0.16 -14.19 -2.34
C TYR A 525 0.34 -14.60 -0.88
N THR A 526 0.28 -13.65 0.04
CA THR A 526 0.28 -13.92 1.48
C THR A 526 -1.10 -13.67 2.04
N SER A 527 -1.58 -14.57 2.90
CA SER A 527 -2.78 -14.30 3.69
C SER A 527 -2.55 -13.07 4.59
N PRO A 528 -3.55 -12.19 4.79
CA PRO A 528 -3.49 -11.06 5.71
C PRO A 528 -3.01 -11.43 7.13
N VAL A 529 -3.34 -12.65 7.56
CA VAL A 529 -2.99 -13.21 8.88
C VAL A 529 -1.46 -13.31 9.04
N PHE A 530 -0.74 -13.67 7.97
CA PHE A 530 0.70 -13.96 8.01
C PHE A 530 1.58 -12.79 7.52
N ILE A 531 1.00 -11.60 7.34
CA ILE A 531 1.76 -10.44 6.85
C ILE A 531 2.95 -10.12 7.78
N ARG A 532 2.80 -10.32 9.10
CA ARG A 532 3.83 -9.98 10.09
C ARG A 532 5.06 -10.91 10.02
N ASP A 533 4.84 -12.19 9.73
CA ASP A 533 5.89 -13.21 9.58
C ASP A 533 6.34 -13.40 8.12
N SER A 534 6.04 -12.41 7.28
CA SER A 534 6.36 -12.46 5.85
C SER A 534 7.47 -11.49 5.43
N VAL A 535 8.20 -11.90 4.39
CA VAL A 535 9.13 -11.07 3.63
C VAL A 535 8.71 -11.08 2.17
N GLU A 536 8.40 -9.91 1.63
CA GLU A 536 8.08 -9.75 0.21
C GLU A 536 9.36 -9.43 -0.58
N ILE A 537 9.58 -10.20 -1.64
CA ILE A 537 10.70 -10.05 -2.57
C ILE A 537 10.23 -9.22 -3.77
N PHE A 538 10.71 -7.99 -3.85
CA PHE A 538 10.46 -7.08 -4.97
C PHE A 538 11.53 -7.19 -6.06
N PRO A 539 11.28 -6.67 -7.29
CA PRO A 539 12.34 -6.40 -8.25
C PRO A 539 13.48 -5.61 -7.60
N LEU A 540 14.70 -5.83 -8.06
CA LEU A 540 15.87 -5.16 -7.50
C LEU A 540 15.70 -3.63 -7.60
N ASN A 541 16.11 -2.90 -6.56
CA ASN A 541 16.32 -1.47 -6.72
C ASN A 541 17.60 -1.25 -7.54
N ILE A 542 17.80 -0.05 -8.08
CA ILE A 542 18.94 0.21 -8.96
C ILE A 542 20.31 -0.01 -8.28
N TYR A 543 20.42 0.16 -6.97
CA TYR A 543 21.66 -0.12 -6.25
C TYR A 543 21.91 -1.62 -6.18
N ASP A 544 20.88 -2.39 -5.85
CA ASP A 544 20.95 -3.85 -5.92
C ASP A 544 21.25 -4.32 -7.35
N VAL A 545 20.73 -3.66 -8.39
CA VAL A 545 21.11 -3.95 -9.79
C VAL A 545 22.59 -3.70 -10.02
N LYS A 546 23.14 -2.54 -9.63
CA LYS A 546 24.58 -2.24 -9.75
C LYS A 546 25.41 -3.31 -9.02
N GLU A 547 25.09 -3.61 -7.76
CA GLU A 547 25.81 -4.60 -6.95
C GLU A 547 25.71 -6.03 -7.51
N TYR A 548 24.53 -6.41 -8.03
CA TYR A 548 24.28 -7.70 -8.66
C TYR A 548 25.12 -7.88 -9.92
N ILE A 549 25.17 -6.85 -10.77
CA ILE A 549 25.99 -6.84 -11.99
C ILE A 549 27.46 -6.84 -11.59
N SER A 550 27.91 -5.94 -10.69
CA SER A 550 29.30 -5.85 -10.22
C SER A 550 29.85 -7.16 -9.64
N SER A 551 28.96 -8.00 -9.09
CA SER A 551 29.33 -9.30 -8.53
C SER A 551 29.28 -10.45 -9.54
N ASN A 552 28.91 -10.17 -10.80
CA ASN A 552 28.90 -11.15 -11.87
C ASN A 552 30.33 -11.39 -12.40
N PRO A 553 30.81 -12.65 -12.48
CA PRO A 553 32.15 -12.95 -12.97
C PRO A 553 32.40 -12.54 -14.43
N ASN A 554 31.34 -12.37 -15.23
CA ASN A 554 31.44 -12.06 -16.66
C ASN A 554 31.19 -10.57 -16.98
N ILE A 555 31.43 -9.67 -16.03
CA ILE A 555 31.19 -8.23 -16.21
C ILE A 555 32.30 -7.52 -16.98
N THR A 556 31.96 -6.51 -17.79
CA THR A 556 32.90 -5.53 -18.34
C THR A 556 32.76 -4.17 -17.64
N GLN A 557 33.82 -3.35 -17.61
CA GLN A 557 33.76 -2.00 -17.01
C GLN A 557 32.70 -1.10 -17.67
N GLU A 558 32.46 -1.31 -18.97
CA GLU A 558 31.42 -0.59 -19.72
C GLU A 558 30.01 -0.86 -19.18
N MET A 559 29.72 -2.09 -18.72
CA MET A 559 28.42 -2.46 -18.13
C MET A 559 28.13 -1.78 -16.79
N LEU A 560 29.14 -1.23 -16.13
CA LEU A 560 29.00 -0.46 -14.89
C LEU A 560 28.73 1.04 -15.12
N THR A 561 28.80 1.49 -16.37
CA THR A 561 28.46 2.86 -16.72
C THR A 561 26.97 3.11 -16.49
N GLU A 562 26.62 4.38 -16.20
CA GLU A 562 25.24 4.77 -15.94
C GLU A 562 24.32 4.49 -17.15
N GLU A 563 24.83 4.57 -18.38
CA GLU A 563 24.07 4.26 -19.59
C GLU A 563 23.65 2.78 -19.64
N TYR A 564 24.58 1.86 -19.40
CA TYR A 564 24.29 0.44 -19.39
C TYR A 564 23.41 0.03 -18.21
N LEU A 565 23.64 0.58 -17.02
CA LEU A 565 22.78 0.32 -15.86
C LEU A 565 21.35 0.78 -16.10
N ASP A 566 21.15 1.93 -16.74
CA ASP A 566 19.84 2.45 -17.12
C ASP A 566 19.14 1.56 -18.13
N ALA A 567 19.88 1.14 -19.16
CA ALA A 567 19.37 0.27 -20.21
C ALA A 567 19.00 -1.11 -19.65
N ILE A 568 19.89 -1.75 -18.89
CA ILE A 568 19.65 -3.05 -18.24
C ILE A 568 18.46 -2.92 -17.28
N SER A 569 18.38 -1.85 -16.49
CA SER A 569 17.28 -1.62 -15.56
C SER A 569 15.93 -1.51 -16.29
N ASP A 570 15.84 -0.70 -17.34
CA ASP A 570 14.62 -0.52 -18.15
C ASP A 570 14.25 -1.82 -18.88
N LYS A 571 15.23 -2.44 -19.56
CA LYS A 571 15.05 -3.65 -20.36
C LYS A 571 14.94 -4.93 -19.57
N SER A 572 15.28 -4.99 -18.27
CA SER A 572 15.03 -6.14 -17.39
C SER A 572 13.83 -5.93 -16.47
N GLY A 573 13.40 -4.68 -16.23
CA GLY A 573 12.45 -4.37 -15.16
C GLY A 573 13.01 -4.68 -13.76
N ASN A 574 14.34 -4.73 -13.65
CA ASN A 574 15.12 -5.08 -12.47
C ASN A 574 14.87 -6.51 -11.94
N ILE A 575 14.53 -7.44 -12.84
CA ILE A 575 14.29 -8.84 -12.50
C ILE A 575 15.60 -9.62 -12.72
N PRO A 576 16.17 -10.29 -11.71
CA PRO A 576 17.46 -10.98 -11.79
C PRO A 576 17.63 -11.89 -13.01
N ILE A 577 16.66 -12.78 -13.29
CA ILE A 577 16.76 -13.71 -14.43
C ILE A 577 16.85 -13.00 -15.78
N LEU A 578 16.19 -11.85 -15.90
CA LEU A 578 16.21 -11.03 -17.11
C LEU A 578 17.47 -10.16 -17.20
N ILE A 579 18.00 -9.73 -16.05
CA ILE A 579 19.32 -9.09 -15.98
C ILE A 579 20.38 -10.08 -16.50
N ASP A 580 20.37 -11.32 -16.03
CA ASP A 580 21.31 -12.35 -16.46
C ASP A 580 21.23 -12.64 -17.96
N ASN A 581 20.01 -12.70 -18.51
CA ASN A 581 19.80 -12.83 -19.94
C ASN A 581 20.37 -11.66 -20.74
N ILE A 582 20.19 -10.42 -20.28
CA ILE A 582 20.73 -9.23 -20.94
C ILE A 582 22.27 -9.21 -20.85
N ILE A 583 22.84 -9.51 -19.68
CA ILE A 583 24.29 -9.61 -19.51
C ILE A 583 24.85 -10.68 -20.46
N ARG A 584 24.19 -11.84 -20.56
CA ARG A 584 24.59 -12.90 -21.49
C ARG A 584 24.59 -12.42 -22.95
N LYS A 585 23.55 -11.70 -23.38
CA LYS A 585 23.48 -11.09 -24.72
C LYS A 585 24.59 -10.06 -24.93
N LEU A 586 24.79 -9.15 -23.98
CA LEU A 586 25.84 -8.12 -24.03
C LEU A 586 27.27 -8.66 -24.15
N ARG A 587 27.50 -9.95 -23.95
CA ARG A 587 28.80 -10.58 -24.21
C ARG A 587 29.13 -10.69 -25.70
N VAL A 588 28.10 -10.70 -26.55
CA VAL A 588 28.24 -10.96 -27.99
C VAL A 588 27.62 -9.87 -28.85
N VAL A 589 26.74 -9.03 -28.28
CA VAL A 589 26.13 -7.90 -28.97
C VAL A 589 26.37 -6.58 -28.23
N SER A 590 26.33 -5.49 -28.97
CA SER A 590 26.40 -4.13 -28.43
C SER A 590 25.08 -3.71 -27.76
N LEU A 591 25.12 -2.62 -26.98
CA LEU A 591 23.90 -2.05 -26.40
C LEU A 591 22.88 -1.59 -27.46
N ASN A 592 23.34 -1.06 -28.59
CA ASN A 592 22.47 -0.66 -29.70
C ASN A 592 21.75 -1.86 -30.34
N GLU A 593 22.43 -3.00 -30.45
CA GLU A 593 21.83 -4.25 -30.94
C GLU A 593 20.75 -4.78 -29.97
N ILE A 594 20.91 -4.58 -28.66
CA ILE A 594 19.86 -4.90 -27.68
C ILE A 594 18.64 -3.99 -27.80
N TYR A 595 18.84 -2.72 -28.15
CA TYR A 595 17.72 -1.82 -28.42
C TYR A 595 16.96 -2.18 -29.70
N SER A 596 17.65 -2.71 -30.70
CA SER A 596 17.06 -3.11 -32.00
C SER A 596 16.52 -4.53 -32.05
N ASP A 597 16.84 -5.39 -31.07
CA ASP A 597 16.41 -6.81 -31.01
C ASP A 597 14.87 -6.97 -31.13
N GLU A 598 14.43 -7.70 -32.17
CA GLU A 598 13.03 -8.01 -32.49
C GLU A 598 12.31 -8.79 -31.38
N HIS A 599 13.08 -9.54 -30.60
CA HIS A 599 12.61 -10.53 -29.66
C HIS A 599 12.69 -10.02 -28.22
N GLU A 600 12.05 -8.89 -27.94
CA GLU A 600 11.91 -8.31 -26.58
C GLU A 600 11.23 -9.28 -25.60
N PHE A 601 10.59 -10.34 -26.11
CA PHE A 601 9.78 -11.34 -25.39
C PHE A 601 10.31 -12.79 -25.43
N ASP A 602 11.43 -13.09 -26.11
CA ASP A 602 11.95 -14.47 -26.22
C ASP A 602 12.82 -14.89 -25.02
N GLY A 603 12.92 -14.04 -24.00
CA GLY A 603 13.72 -14.32 -22.80
C GLY A 603 13.28 -15.56 -22.01
N LEU A 604 12.08 -16.11 -22.27
CA LEU A 604 11.51 -17.26 -21.57
C LEU A 604 11.49 -18.56 -22.39
N THR A 605 12.02 -18.57 -23.63
CA THR A 605 12.07 -19.80 -24.42
C THR A 605 13.24 -20.68 -24.00
N ALA A 606 12.91 -21.79 -23.33
CA ALA A 606 13.66 -23.03 -23.12
C ALA A 606 15.00 -23.03 -22.35
N ASP A 607 15.70 -21.91 -22.19
CA ASP A 607 17.13 -21.93 -21.79
C ASP A 607 17.46 -21.21 -20.46
N THR A 608 16.44 -20.80 -19.68
CA THR A 608 16.60 -19.96 -18.47
C THR A 608 16.54 -20.71 -17.13
N GLY A 609 16.36 -22.03 -17.12
CA GLY A 609 16.42 -22.85 -15.90
C GLY A 609 15.20 -22.79 -14.97
N GLU A 610 14.33 -21.76 -15.02
CA GLU A 610 13.01 -21.76 -14.37
C GLU A 610 11.89 -21.86 -15.43
N PRO A 611 11.23 -23.03 -15.59
CA PRO A 611 10.09 -23.13 -16.50
C PRO A 611 8.96 -22.23 -16.00
N ILE A 612 8.25 -21.56 -16.92
CA ILE A 612 7.00 -20.88 -16.57
C ILE A 612 6.12 -21.91 -15.85
N PRO A 613 5.71 -21.64 -14.61
CA PRO A 613 5.00 -22.58 -13.74
C PRO A 613 3.72 -23.09 -14.38
N LYS A 614 3.36 -24.31 -14.01
CA LYS A 614 2.20 -24.98 -14.57
C LYS A 614 0.92 -24.30 -14.11
N SER A 615 0.84 -23.87 -12.85
CA SER A 615 -0.31 -23.10 -12.32
C SER A 615 -0.61 -21.82 -13.11
N LEU A 616 0.41 -21.06 -13.52
CA LEU A 616 0.24 -19.86 -14.34
C LEU A 616 -0.25 -20.19 -15.76
N LYS A 617 0.38 -21.19 -16.40
CA LYS A 617 -0.04 -21.67 -17.72
C LYS A 617 -1.50 -22.13 -17.67
N TYR A 618 -1.86 -22.87 -16.62
CA TYR A 618 -3.21 -23.35 -16.38
C TYR A 618 -4.19 -22.18 -16.19
N ALA A 619 -3.92 -21.23 -15.30
CA ALA A 619 -4.78 -20.08 -15.05
C ALA A 619 -5.05 -19.25 -16.33
N ILE A 620 -4.02 -19.03 -17.15
CA ILE A 620 -4.15 -18.31 -18.42
C ILE A 620 -4.92 -19.15 -19.44
N SER A 621 -4.62 -20.46 -19.55
CA SER A 621 -5.33 -21.36 -20.47
C SER A 621 -6.81 -21.51 -20.11
N LYS A 622 -7.17 -21.47 -18.81
CA LYS A 622 -8.54 -21.50 -18.31
C LYS A 622 -9.31 -20.26 -18.75
N LEU A 623 -8.67 -19.10 -18.77
CA LEU A 623 -9.27 -17.86 -19.30
C LEU A 623 -9.37 -17.86 -20.83
N GLU A 624 -8.34 -18.36 -21.51
CA GLU A 624 -8.25 -18.43 -22.97
C GLU A 624 -9.31 -19.36 -23.57
N ASN A 625 -9.45 -20.56 -23.03
CA ASN A 625 -10.34 -21.62 -23.55
C ASN A 625 -11.76 -21.57 -22.96
N SER A 626 -12.08 -20.59 -22.12
CA SER A 626 -13.39 -20.49 -21.49
C SER A 626 -14.50 -20.15 -22.48
N SER A 627 -15.64 -20.82 -22.37
CA SER A 627 -16.89 -20.44 -23.04
C SER A 627 -17.64 -19.31 -22.30
N ASP A 628 -17.27 -19.03 -21.05
CA ASP A 628 -17.88 -17.98 -20.24
C ASP A 628 -17.47 -16.58 -20.72
N SER A 629 -18.48 -15.75 -20.99
CA SER A 629 -18.30 -14.39 -21.49
C SER A 629 -17.46 -13.52 -20.54
N VAL A 630 -17.56 -13.71 -19.22
CA VAL A 630 -16.79 -12.95 -18.22
C VAL A 630 -15.31 -13.33 -18.30
N SER A 631 -14.99 -14.61 -18.37
CA SER A 631 -13.61 -15.10 -18.50
C SER A 631 -12.95 -14.66 -19.80
N GLN A 632 -13.69 -14.66 -20.92
CA GLN A 632 -13.21 -14.08 -22.18
C GLN A 632 -12.95 -12.58 -22.10
N ARG A 633 -13.77 -11.83 -21.34
CA ARG A 633 -13.54 -10.40 -21.07
C ARG A 633 -12.31 -10.16 -20.20
N CYS A 634 -12.11 -10.99 -19.17
CA CYS A 634 -10.91 -10.98 -18.34
C CYS A 634 -9.65 -11.23 -19.17
N TYR A 635 -9.68 -12.22 -20.07
CA TYR A 635 -8.56 -12.49 -20.96
C TYR A 635 -8.27 -11.31 -21.88
N LYS A 636 -9.30 -10.68 -22.47
CA LYS A 636 -9.12 -9.45 -23.29
C LYS A 636 -8.51 -8.29 -22.49
N LEU A 637 -8.91 -8.11 -21.24
CA LEU A 637 -8.32 -7.11 -20.35
C LEU A 637 -6.84 -7.43 -20.08
N LEU A 638 -6.52 -8.69 -19.80
CA LEU A 638 -5.15 -9.15 -19.62
C LEU A 638 -4.30 -8.90 -20.88
N LYS A 639 -4.81 -9.23 -22.08
CA LYS A 639 -4.12 -8.94 -23.35
C LYS A 639 -3.80 -7.45 -23.53
N VAL A 640 -4.75 -6.56 -23.18
CA VAL A 640 -4.54 -5.11 -23.25
C VAL A 640 -3.46 -4.65 -22.26
N LEU A 641 -3.53 -5.11 -21.02
CA LEU A 641 -2.55 -4.76 -19.99
C LEU A 641 -1.14 -5.31 -20.31
N SER A 642 -1.03 -6.40 -21.08
CA SER A 642 0.26 -6.93 -21.52
C SER A 642 1.07 -5.98 -22.42
N PHE A 643 0.43 -5.06 -23.13
CA PHE A 643 1.09 -4.00 -23.91
C PHE A 643 1.37 -2.72 -23.10
N LEU A 644 1.04 -2.70 -21.80
CA LEU A 644 1.13 -1.54 -20.93
C LEU A 644 2.09 -1.84 -19.76
N PRO A 645 3.42 -1.79 -19.99
CA PRO A 645 4.42 -2.24 -19.00
C PRO A 645 4.40 -1.47 -17.68
N SER A 646 3.99 -0.19 -17.69
CA SER A 646 3.81 0.59 -16.47
C SER A 646 2.45 0.37 -15.78
N GLY A 647 1.56 -0.43 -16.37
CA GLY A 647 0.16 -0.53 -15.98
C GLY A 647 -0.66 0.70 -16.37
N GLU A 648 -1.98 0.64 -16.19
CA GLU A 648 -2.87 1.77 -16.48
C GLU A 648 -4.16 1.71 -15.64
N SER A 649 -4.84 2.84 -15.47
CA SER A 649 -6.11 2.87 -14.75
C SER A 649 -7.24 2.25 -15.59
N LEU A 650 -8.11 1.46 -14.95
CA LEU A 650 -9.25 0.84 -15.62
C LEU A 650 -10.12 1.89 -16.34
N LYS A 651 -10.27 3.08 -15.73
CA LYS A 651 -10.98 4.22 -16.30
C LYS A 651 -10.42 4.64 -17.66
N THR A 652 -9.10 4.64 -17.83
CA THR A 652 -8.45 5.02 -19.09
C THR A 652 -8.70 3.95 -20.16
N ILE A 653 -8.50 2.66 -19.84
CA ILE A 653 -8.59 1.57 -20.82
C ILE A 653 -9.98 0.97 -20.98
N ARG A 654 -10.98 1.45 -20.22
CA ARG A 654 -12.35 0.92 -20.18
C ARG A 654 -12.95 0.69 -21.56
N TYR A 655 -12.73 1.62 -22.49
CA TYR A 655 -13.34 1.62 -23.81
C TYR A 655 -12.39 1.24 -24.95
N THR A 656 -11.27 0.56 -24.65
CA THR A 656 -10.35 0.02 -25.69
C THR A 656 -11.10 -0.83 -26.71
N PHE A 657 -12.09 -1.60 -26.26
CA PHE A 657 -13.07 -2.23 -27.13
C PHE A 657 -14.47 -1.63 -26.88
N GLN A 658 -14.93 -0.74 -27.77
CA GLN A 658 -16.17 0.03 -27.57
C GLN A 658 -17.42 -0.84 -27.33
N ARG A 659 -17.56 -1.96 -28.04
CA ARG A 659 -18.69 -2.91 -27.91
C ARG A 659 -18.50 -3.91 -26.75
N ALA A 660 -17.49 -3.68 -25.91
CA ALA A 660 -16.92 -4.66 -25.01
C ALA A 660 -16.17 -3.98 -23.84
N PRO A 661 -16.81 -3.04 -23.12
CA PRO A 661 -16.11 -2.26 -22.11
C PRO A 661 -15.66 -3.14 -20.93
N PHE A 662 -14.55 -2.72 -20.30
CA PHE A 662 -14.04 -3.38 -19.11
C PHE A 662 -14.69 -2.81 -17.83
N TYR A 663 -15.10 -3.69 -16.93
CA TYR A 663 -15.71 -3.36 -15.64
C TYR A 663 -14.83 -3.82 -14.47
N PRO A 664 -15.01 -3.26 -13.26
CA PRO A 664 -14.18 -3.59 -12.09
C PRO A 664 -14.07 -5.08 -11.80
N ASP A 665 -15.16 -5.83 -11.94
CA ASP A 665 -15.22 -7.27 -11.65
C ASP A 665 -14.20 -8.09 -12.46
N TYR A 666 -13.89 -7.66 -13.69
CA TYR A 666 -12.87 -8.33 -14.50
C TYR A 666 -11.46 -8.11 -13.96
N ALA A 667 -11.20 -6.93 -13.41
CA ALA A 667 -9.92 -6.64 -12.77
C ALA A 667 -9.79 -7.38 -11.43
N VAL A 668 -10.87 -7.47 -10.64
CA VAL A 668 -10.92 -8.26 -9.41
C VAL A 668 -10.63 -9.73 -9.71
N LYS A 669 -11.32 -10.33 -10.69
CA LYS A 669 -11.08 -11.73 -11.09
C LYS A 669 -9.64 -11.99 -11.55
N LEU A 670 -9.02 -11.06 -12.28
CA LEU A 670 -7.60 -11.18 -12.66
C LEU A 670 -6.66 -11.04 -11.46
N GLN A 671 -7.04 -10.25 -10.45
CA GLN A 671 -6.29 -10.07 -9.21
C GLN A 671 -6.38 -11.34 -8.34
N ASP A 672 -7.56 -11.94 -8.24
CA ASP A 672 -7.80 -13.19 -7.50
C ASP A 672 -7.01 -14.36 -8.11
N LEU A 673 -6.87 -14.39 -9.44
CA LEU A 673 -6.00 -15.33 -10.15
C LEU A 673 -4.50 -15.01 -10.07
N ALA A 674 -4.12 -13.95 -9.32
CA ALA A 674 -2.77 -13.43 -9.22
C ALA A 674 -2.12 -13.14 -10.59
N LEU A 675 -2.91 -12.68 -11.56
CA LEU A 675 -2.45 -12.32 -12.91
C LEU A 675 -2.16 -10.82 -13.05
N ILE A 676 -2.72 -9.99 -12.16
CA ILE A 676 -2.44 -8.56 -12.09
C ILE A 676 -2.17 -8.12 -10.65
N ASN A 677 -1.35 -7.08 -10.52
CA ASN A 677 -1.12 -6.35 -9.29
C ASN A 677 -1.77 -4.97 -9.38
N THR A 678 -2.27 -4.47 -8.25
CA THR A 678 -2.87 -3.14 -8.17
C THR A 678 -1.99 -2.22 -7.32
N THR A 679 -1.61 -1.07 -7.86
CA THR A 679 -0.91 -0.03 -7.12
C THR A 679 -1.73 1.25 -7.10
N SER A 680 -1.70 1.99 -6.00
CA SER A 680 -2.27 3.34 -5.97
C SER A 680 -1.30 4.30 -6.62
N SER A 681 -1.77 5.13 -7.56
CA SER A 681 -0.95 6.23 -8.07
C SER A 681 -0.56 7.12 -6.87
N PRO A 682 0.73 7.48 -6.71
CA PRO A 682 1.13 8.43 -5.68
C PRO A 682 0.27 9.69 -5.79
N ILE A 683 -0.04 10.34 -4.65
CA ILE A 683 -0.79 11.60 -4.63
C ILE A 683 -0.16 12.54 -5.65
N SER A 684 -0.88 12.71 -6.76
CA SER A 684 -0.33 13.46 -7.86
C SER A 684 -0.43 14.94 -7.49
N LEU A 685 0.73 15.59 -7.34
CA LEU A 685 0.79 17.04 -7.25
C LEU A 685 0.34 17.59 -8.60
N LYS A 686 -0.97 17.84 -8.76
CA LYS A 686 -1.46 18.60 -9.91
C LYS A 686 -1.03 20.04 -9.72
N LEU A 687 -0.07 20.46 -10.52
CA LEU A 687 0.13 21.87 -10.85
C LEU A 687 -1.13 22.35 -11.59
N GLN A 688 -2.01 23.06 -10.89
CA GLN A 688 -3.08 23.79 -11.56
C GLN A 688 -2.42 24.95 -12.33
N ALA A 689 -2.90 25.24 -13.54
CA ALA A 689 -2.34 26.32 -14.34
C ALA A 689 -2.38 27.64 -13.54
N GLY A 690 -1.21 28.10 -13.10
CA GLY A 690 -1.06 29.32 -12.31
C GLY A 690 -1.16 29.19 -10.78
N SER A 691 -1.14 27.97 -10.21
CA SER A 691 -1.07 27.76 -8.76
C SER A 691 -0.18 26.56 -8.40
N TRP A 692 0.76 26.79 -7.49
CA TRP A 692 1.61 25.74 -6.89
C TRP A 692 0.91 24.96 -5.76
N LEU A 693 -0.39 25.21 -5.53
CA LEU A 693 -1.17 24.45 -4.57
C LEU A 693 -1.35 23.00 -5.04
N ALA A 694 -0.87 22.09 -4.21
CA ALA A 694 -1.14 20.66 -4.29
C ALA A 694 -2.66 20.41 -4.18
N VAL A 695 -3.35 20.23 -5.31
CA VAL A 695 -4.73 19.73 -5.27
C VAL A 695 -4.67 18.23 -4.98
N ILE A 696 -5.19 17.81 -3.84
CA ILE A 696 -5.42 16.39 -3.52
C ILE A 696 -6.41 15.86 -4.55
N THR A 697 -5.93 15.12 -5.54
CA THR A 697 -6.78 14.38 -6.46
C THR A 697 -7.00 12.98 -5.93
N THR A 698 -8.20 12.44 -6.16
CA THR A 698 -8.52 11.02 -5.94
C THR A 698 -7.43 10.13 -6.50
N GLN A 699 -6.83 9.27 -5.65
CA GLN A 699 -5.84 8.29 -6.07
C GLN A 699 -6.51 7.31 -7.06
N GLU A 700 -6.05 7.31 -8.32
CA GLU A 700 -6.47 6.28 -9.27
C GLU A 700 -5.67 5.00 -9.01
N LYS A 701 -6.36 3.84 -9.01
CA LYS A 701 -5.72 2.52 -8.97
C LYS A 701 -5.17 2.19 -10.35
N ILE A 702 -3.89 1.80 -10.40
CA ILE A 702 -3.18 1.35 -11.60
C ILE A 702 -3.14 -0.18 -11.59
N LEU A 703 -3.64 -0.78 -12.66
CA LEU A 703 -3.59 -2.22 -12.88
C LEU A 703 -2.31 -2.55 -13.65
N LYS A 704 -1.46 -3.42 -13.11
CA LYS A 704 -0.16 -3.76 -13.71
C LYS A 704 0.01 -5.28 -13.80
N VAL A 705 0.40 -5.76 -14.98
CA VAL A 705 0.75 -7.17 -15.21
C VAL A 705 2.27 -7.33 -15.02
N SER A 706 2.69 -8.35 -14.25
CA SER A 706 4.11 -8.65 -14.07
C SER A 706 4.74 -9.06 -15.39
N ARG A 707 6.05 -8.83 -15.54
CA ARG A 707 6.70 -8.94 -16.86
C ARG A 707 6.50 -10.30 -17.50
N HIS A 708 6.82 -11.39 -16.79
CA HIS A 708 6.73 -12.76 -17.31
C HIS A 708 5.32 -13.12 -17.82
N ILE A 709 4.26 -12.64 -17.13
CA ILE A 709 2.87 -12.84 -17.56
C ILE A 709 2.62 -12.10 -18.89
N ARG A 710 3.14 -10.87 -19.04
CA ARG A 710 3.00 -10.12 -20.30
C ARG A 710 3.67 -10.87 -21.46
N GLU A 711 4.91 -11.33 -21.26
CA GLU A 711 5.66 -12.02 -22.31
C GLU A 711 4.93 -13.30 -22.74
N TYR A 712 4.51 -14.12 -21.77
CA TYR A 712 3.77 -15.36 -22.06
C TYR A 712 2.45 -15.09 -22.79
N VAL A 713 1.68 -14.09 -22.36
CA VAL A 713 0.40 -13.72 -23.00
C VAL A 713 0.63 -13.18 -24.42
N ILE A 714 1.69 -12.41 -24.66
CA ILE A 714 2.05 -11.87 -25.99
C ILE A 714 2.52 -13.00 -26.92
N LEU A 715 3.29 -13.96 -26.43
CA LEU A 715 3.76 -15.12 -27.21
C LEU A 715 2.59 -15.97 -27.74
N LYS A 716 1.46 -16.01 -27.04
CA LYS A 716 0.24 -16.73 -27.45
C LYS A 716 -0.59 -16.00 -28.52
N MET A 717 -0.34 -14.72 -28.78
CA MET A 717 -1.13 -13.92 -29.74
C MET A 717 -0.59 -14.05 -31.17
N SER A 718 -1.50 -14.07 -32.14
CA SER A 718 -1.14 -13.86 -33.56
C SER A 718 -0.70 -12.41 -33.83
N ASN A 719 0.17 -12.19 -34.81
CA ASN A 719 0.61 -10.83 -35.17
C ASN A 719 -0.57 -9.89 -35.50
N LYS A 720 -1.59 -10.38 -36.21
CA LYS A 720 -2.81 -9.61 -36.51
C LYS A 720 -3.55 -9.16 -35.26
N GLU A 721 -3.62 -10.01 -34.23
CA GLU A 721 -4.25 -9.65 -32.96
C GLU A 721 -3.43 -8.61 -32.20
N LYS A 722 -2.09 -8.77 -32.13
CA LYS A 722 -1.18 -7.80 -31.52
C LYS A 722 -1.38 -6.41 -32.12
N GLU A 723 -1.43 -6.33 -33.45
CA GLU A 723 -1.61 -5.06 -34.17
C GLU A 723 -2.95 -4.38 -33.89
N ASP A 724 -4.05 -5.14 -33.86
CA ASP A 724 -5.38 -4.60 -33.58
C ASP A 724 -5.47 -4.04 -32.15
N ILE A 725 -4.90 -4.77 -31.18
CA ILE A 725 -4.83 -4.33 -29.78
C ILE A 725 -3.98 -3.05 -29.66
N VAL A 726 -2.75 -3.05 -30.19
CA VAL A 726 -1.87 -1.88 -30.17
C VAL A 726 -2.56 -0.67 -30.79
N LYS A 727 -3.18 -0.82 -31.97
CA LYS A 727 -3.92 0.27 -32.62
C LYS A 727 -5.04 0.84 -31.74
N LYS A 728 -5.82 -0.02 -31.08
CA LYS A 728 -6.91 0.41 -30.19
C LYS A 728 -6.38 1.15 -28.96
N ILE A 729 -5.32 0.64 -28.33
CA ILE A 729 -4.70 1.27 -27.17
C ILE A 729 -4.08 2.62 -27.56
N THR A 730 -3.37 2.68 -28.68
CA THR A 730 -2.78 3.91 -29.24
C THR A 730 -3.85 4.98 -29.46
N ASN A 731 -5.03 4.63 -29.99
CA ASN A 731 -6.14 5.57 -30.14
C ASN A 731 -6.70 6.07 -28.79
N ILE A 732 -6.71 5.22 -27.76
CA ILE A 732 -7.18 5.60 -26.41
C ILE A 732 -6.18 6.55 -25.72
N LEU A 733 -4.87 6.26 -25.79
CA LEU A 733 -3.85 7.04 -25.10
C LEU A 733 -3.46 8.33 -25.85
N PHE A 734 -3.39 8.29 -27.17
CA PHE A 734 -2.97 9.44 -27.98
C PHE A 734 -4.13 10.22 -28.63
N GLY A 735 -5.33 9.66 -28.66
CA GLY A 735 -6.49 10.21 -29.39
C GLY A 735 -6.51 9.76 -30.86
N SER A 736 -7.65 9.88 -31.55
CA SER A 736 -7.83 9.36 -32.92
C SER A 736 -6.94 10.00 -33.99
N ASP A 737 -6.48 11.23 -33.75
CA ASP A 737 -5.70 12.02 -34.73
C ASP A 737 -4.18 11.89 -34.54
N TRP A 738 -3.73 10.88 -33.78
CA TRP A 738 -2.33 10.70 -33.43
C TRP A 738 -1.41 10.56 -34.65
N ARG A 739 -1.91 10.02 -35.77
CA ARG A 739 -1.20 9.92 -37.05
C ARG A 739 -0.87 11.28 -37.66
N GLN A 740 -1.63 12.31 -37.32
CA GLN A 740 -1.34 13.71 -37.69
C GLN A 740 -0.41 14.38 -36.67
N GLY A 741 0.25 13.62 -35.78
CA GLY A 741 1.06 14.16 -34.68
C GLY A 741 0.26 14.88 -33.59
N LYS A 742 -1.09 14.87 -33.66
CA LYS A 742 -1.96 15.54 -32.69
C LYS A 742 -2.18 14.64 -31.47
N LEU A 743 -1.29 14.79 -30.50
CA LEU A 743 -1.35 14.04 -29.24
C LEU A 743 -2.34 14.64 -28.24
N LYS A 744 -3.44 13.93 -27.95
CA LYS A 744 -4.35 14.20 -26.82
C LYS A 744 -3.75 13.69 -25.49
N MET A 745 -2.56 14.20 -25.14
CA MET A 745 -1.95 13.98 -23.83
C MET A 745 -2.16 15.23 -22.95
N ALA A 746 -2.91 15.10 -21.86
CA ALA A 746 -2.97 16.15 -20.85
C ALA A 746 -1.58 16.32 -20.22
N LYS A 747 -1.07 17.57 -20.08
CA LYS A 747 0.18 17.87 -19.36
C LYS A 747 0.22 17.21 -17.97
N ASN A 748 -0.94 17.11 -17.34
CA ASN A 748 -1.10 16.43 -16.06
C ASN A 748 -0.85 14.90 -16.16
N LYS A 749 -1.20 14.17 -17.23
CA LYS A 749 -0.84 12.74 -17.31
C LYS A 749 0.68 12.50 -17.44
N ILE A 750 1.42 13.45 -18.01
CA ILE A 750 2.89 13.40 -18.13
C ILE A 750 3.56 13.68 -16.76
N LEU A 751 2.96 14.56 -15.96
CA LEU A 751 3.45 15.00 -14.64
C LEU A 751 2.87 14.20 -13.44
N SER A 752 1.68 13.62 -13.58
CA SER A 752 0.73 13.36 -12.47
C SER A 752 0.13 11.94 -12.44
N GLY A 753 0.69 10.93 -13.10
CA GLY A 753 0.11 9.57 -13.07
C GLY A 753 1.04 8.43 -12.69
N ARG A 754 2.33 8.63 -12.90
CA ARG A 754 3.37 7.61 -12.79
C ARG A 754 4.49 8.14 -11.92
N GLY A 755 4.09 8.65 -10.76
CA GLY A 755 4.95 9.40 -9.84
C GLY A 755 6.24 8.66 -9.53
N VAL A 756 7.20 9.38 -8.94
CA VAL A 756 8.37 9.04 -8.10
C VAL A 756 8.75 7.55 -7.91
N THR A 757 7.81 6.61 -7.96
CA THR A 757 7.91 5.15 -7.85
C THR A 757 7.95 4.35 -9.16
N SER A 758 7.58 4.89 -10.34
CA SER A 758 7.68 4.18 -11.62
C SER A 758 8.73 4.80 -12.54
N THR A 759 9.75 4.00 -12.87
CA THR A 759 10.88 4.40 -13.71
C THR A 759 10.59 4.17 -15.19
N GLY A 760 11.11 5.05 -16.05
CA GLY A 760 11.20 4.85 -17.49
C GLY A 760 10.21 5.69 -18.31
N PRO A 761 10.33 5.66 -19.65
CA PRO A 761 9.57 6.53 -20.56
C PRO A 761 8.06 6.38 -20.47
N GLY A 762 7.53 5.18 -20.23
CA GLY A 762 6.10 4.92 -20.08
C GLY A 762 5.46 4.05 -21.16
N ASN A 763 4.13 3.97 -21.16
CA ASN A 763 3.35 3.05 -22.01
C ASN A 763 3.27 3.64 -23.42
N GLU A 764 3.18 4.96 -23.49
CA GLU A 764 3.21 5.75 -24.70
C GLU A 764 4.46 5.46 -25.52
N HIS A 765 5.63 5.47 -24.88
CA HIS A 765 6.88 5.03 -25.50
C HIS A 765 6.77 3.59 -26.00
N SER A 766 6.34 2.65 -25.16
CA SER A 766 6.20 1.23 -25.54
C SER A 766 5.29 1.06 -26.78
N LEU A 767 4.18 1.79 -26.88
CA LEU A 767 3.29 1.75 -28.03
C LEU A 767 3.91 2.40 -29.27
N ILE A 768 4.63 3.51 -29.11
CA ILE A 768 5.37 4.15 -30.21
C ILE A 768 6.38 3.16 -30.79
N LYS A 769 7.10 2.40 -29.96
CA LYS A 769 8.00 1.34 -30.44
C LYS A 769 7.28 0.29 -31.28
N HIS A 770 6.13 -0.22 -30.82
CA HIS A 770 5.36 -1.20 -31.57
C HIS A 770 4.87 -0.66 -32.92
N VAL A 771 4.39 0.59 -32.94
CA VAL A 771 3.93 1.26 -34.16
C VAL A 771 5.10 1.51 -35.12
N LEU A 772 6.24 1.98 -34.60
CA LEU A 772 7.43 2.27 -35.39
C LEU A 772 8.06 1.02 -35.96
N ARG A 773 8.24 -0.03 -35.15
CA ARG A 773 8.75 -1.34 -35.61
C ARG A 773 7.89 -1.89 -36.75
N LYS A 774 6.56 -1.92 -36.56
CA LYS A 774 5.67 -2.35 -37.64
C LYS A 774 5.88 -1.53 -38.92
N ALA A 775 6.05 -0.22 -38.80
CA ALA A 775 6.22 0.65 -39.96
C ALA A 775 7.56 0.39 -40.67
N THR A 776 8.64 0.17 -39.91
CA THR A 776 9.97 -0.16 -40.45
C THR A 776 9.99 -1.55 -41.09
N ASP A 777 9.38 -2.55 -40.47
CA ASP A 777 9.35 -3.94 -40.97
C ASP A 777 8.61 -4.04 -42.30
N ASN A 778 7.50 -3.27 -42.45
CA ASN A 778 6.74 -3.20 -43.70
C ASN A 778 7.37 -2.24 -44.73
N ASN A 779 8.41 -1.51 -44.35
CA ASN A 779 9.06 -0.46 -45.15
C ASN A 779 8.06 0.56 -45.75
N ASP A 780 6.98 0.87 -45.03
CA ASP A 780 5.96 1.83 -45.48
C ASP A 780 6.35 3.24 -45.06
N LYS A 781 6.82 4.04 -46.03
CA LYS A 781 7.27 5.42 -45.80
C LYS A 781 6.23 6.31 -45.11
N ARG A 782 4.93 6.13 -45.37
CA ARG A 782 3.88 6.97 -44.76
C ARG A 782 3.63 6.60 -43.31
N ASP A 783 3.65 5.31 -43.00
CA ASP A 783 3.51 4.83 -41.63
C ASP A 783 4.78 5.15 -40.81
N ILE A 784 5.97 5.07 -41.42
CA ILE A 784 7.24 5.48 -40.79
C ILE A 784 7.19 6.97 -40.46
N ASP A 785 6.79 7.82 -41.41
CA ASP A 785 6.65 9.27 -41.18
C ASP A 785 5.66 9.56 -40.05
N SER A 786 4.50 8.90 -40.05
CA SER A 786 3.48 9.05 -39.01
C SER A 786 4.00 8.60 -37.63
N ALA A 787 4.74 7.49 -37.57
CA ALA A 787 5.33 6.93 -36.36
C ALA A 787 6.45 7.83 -35.81
N LEU A 788 7.32 8.35 -36.68
CA LEU A 788 8.38 9.28 -36.28
C LEU A 788 7.85 10.64 -35.85
N ARG A 789 6.78 11.12 -36.49
CA ARG A 789 6.11 12.36 -36.09
C ARG A 789 5.57 12.28 -34.65
N ILE A 790 4.87 11.20 -34.33
CA ILE A 790 4.36 10.99 -32.97
C ILE A 790 5.49 10.77 -31.97
N ALA A 791 6.54 10.02 -32.35
CA ALA A 791 7.73 9.81 -31.54
C ALA A 791 8.42 11.13 -31.18
N SER A 792 8.72 11.97 -32.17
CA SER A 792 9.32 13.29 -31.97
C SER A 792 8.47 14.19 -31.08
N THR A 793 7.15 14.26 -31.34
CA THR A 793 6.23 15.07 -30.53
C THR A 793 6.19 14.59 -29.06
N TYR A 794 6.18 13.27 -28.86
CA TYR A 794 6.18 12.65 -27.54
C TYR A 794 7.47 12.92 -26.77
N CYS A 795 8.63 12.65 -27.38
CA CYS A 795 9.94 12.87 -26.79
C CYS A 795 10.15 14.35 -26.41
N SER A 796 9.74 15.27 -27.28
CA SER A 796 9.77 16.71 -27.00
C SER A 796 8.87 17.09 -25.81
N LYS A 797 7.65 16.56 -25.73
CA LYS A 797 6.74 16.79 -24.59
C LYS A 797 7.30 16.26 -23.27
N ILE A 798 7.96 15.09 -23.26
CA ILE A 798 8.61 14.53 -22.07
C ILE A 798 9.78 15.41 -21.64
N CYS A 799 10.67 15.76 -22.58
CA CYS A 799 11.82 16.62 -22.32
C CYS A 799 11.39 17.98 -21.76
N ASN A 800 10.36 18.60 -22.34
CA ASN A 800 9.81 19.87 -21.87
C ASN A 800 9.01 19.77 -20.55
N SER A 801 8.72 18.55 -20.08
CA SER A 801 8.14 18.29 -18.76
C SER A 801 9.20 17.99 -17.70
N ASN A 802 10.47 18.32 -17.98
CA ASN A 802 11.63 18.12 -17.11
C ASN A 802 11.94 16.64 -16.78
N ARG A 803 11.47 15.71 -17.62
CA ARG A 803 11.76 14.28 -17.51
C ARG A 803 12.90 13.89 -18.44
N TYR A 804 14.08 14.44 -18.20
CA TYR A 804 15.22 14.35 -19.12
C TYR A 804 15.78 12.94 -19.26
N ARG A 805 15.84 12.17 -18.18
CA ARG A 805 16.31 10.77 -18.23
C ARG A 805 15.42 9.93 -19.11
N ASP A 806 14.11 10.08 -18.93
CA ASP A 806 13.12 9.36 -19.70
C ASP A 806 13.14 9.79 -21.18
N ALA A 807 13.44 11.07 -21.46
CA ALA A 807 13.64 11.56 -22.82
C ALA A 807 14.89 10.95 -23.47
N VAL A 808 16.03 10.85 -22.76
CA VAL A 808 17.25 10.19 -23.26
C VAL A 808 16.97 8.73 -23.61
N LEU A 809 16.34 7.98 -22.71
CA LEU A 809 16.00 6.57 -22.95
C LEU A 809 15.09 6.41 -24.18
N ALA A 810 14.01 7.19 -24.26
CA ALA A 810 13.07 7.11 -25.37
C ALA A 810 13.71 7.48 -26.71
N THR A 811 14.44 8.61 -26.75
CA THR A 811 15.07 9.08 -27.98
C THR A 811 16.17 8.12 -28.44
N LYS A 812 17.00 7.60 -27.53
CA LYS A 812 18.06 6.64 -27.86
C LYS A 812 17.48 5.41 -28.53
N GLU A 813 16.48 4.79 -27.92
CA GLU A 813 15.87 3.57 -28.46
C GLU A 813 15.18 3.82 -29.81
N ILE A 814 14.41 4.91 -29.93
CA ILE A 814 13.75 5.28 -31.19
C ILE A 814 14.77 5.55 -32.31
N LEU A 815 15.85 6.28 -32.02
CA LEU A 815 16.89 6.63 -33.00
C LEU A 815 17.64 5.39 -33.48
N THR A 816 17.91 4.43 -32.60
CA THR A 816 18.50 3.14 -32.98
C THR A 816 17.59 2.33 -33.89
N MET A 817 16.26 2.34 -33.67
CA MET A 817 15.31 1.62 -34.52
C MET A 817 15.20 2.18 -35.95
N VAL A 818 15.57 3.44 -36.17
CA VAL A 818 15.50 4.11 -37.48
C VAL A 818 16.86 4.43 -38.05
N GLU A 819 17.90 3.77 -37.56
CA GLU A 819 19.24 3.88 -38.12
C GLU A 819 19.21 3.51 -39.62
N GLY A 820 19.77 4.37 -40.46
CA GLY A 820 19.75 4.21 -41.92
C GLY A 820 18.49 4.76 -42.63
N PHE A 821 17.46 5.23 -41.91
CA PHE A 821 16.32 5.91 -42.52
C PHE A 821 16.53 7.41 -42.63
N GLU A 822 16.03 8.01 -43.72
CA GLU A 822 15.99 9.47 -43.87
C GLU A 822 14.58 10.02 -43.60
N ASN A 823 14.44 10.82 -42.55
CA ASN A 823 13.20 11.53 -42.23
C ASN A 823 13.48 12.82 -41.45
N GLN A 824 12.68 13.88 -41.70
CA GLN A 824 12.83 15.19 -41.06
C GLN A 824 12.75 15.14 -39.52
N TYR A 825 11.96 14.23 -38.95
CA TYR A 825 11.76 14.13 -37.51
C TYR A 825 12.95 13.51 -36.76
N ILE A 826 13.88 12.87 -37.47
CA ILE A 826 15.11 12.30 -36.89
C ILE A 826 16.00 13.43 -36.34
N GLY A 827 16.14 14.53 -37.09
CA GLY A 827 16.87 15.71 -36.62
C GLY A 827 16.30 16.26 -35.31
N SER A 828 14.98 16.41 -35.22
CA SER A 828 14.30 16.87 -33.99
C SER A 828 14.49 15.91 -32.81
N LEU A 829 14.54 14.60 -33.07
CA LEU A 829 14.84 13.59 -32.05
C LEU A 829 16.29 13.70 -31.56
N CYS A 830 17.26 13.91 -32.45
CA CYS A 830 18.67 14.14 -32.10
C CYS A 830 18.83 15.40 -31.23
N VAL A 831 18.16 16.50 -31.59
CA VAL A 831 18.15 17.74 -30.79
C VAL A 831 17.53 17.51 -29.42
N THR A 832 16.42 16.78 -29.35
CA THR A 832 15.76 16.43 -28.08
C THR A 832 16.67 15.56 -27.20
N HIS A 833 17.38 14.60 -27.80
CA HIS A 833 18.35 13.73 -27.11
C HIS A 833 19.51 14.55 -26.52
N GLY A 834 20.18 15.37 -27.35
CA GLY A 834 21.29 16.22 -26.90
C GLY A 834 20.88 17.23 -25.82
N LYS A 835 19.72 17.86 -25.97
CA LYS A 835 19.14 18.73 -24.92
C LYS A 835 18.97 17.94 -23.61
N ALA A 836 18.39 16.75 -23.67
CA ALA A 836 18.15 15.94 -22.48
C ALA A 836 19.46 15.49 -21.80
N LEU A 837 20.48 15.08 -22.57
CA LEU A 837 21.81 14.77 -22.06
C LEU A 837 22.42 15.97 -21.29
N ARG A 838 22.38 17.17 -21.88
CA ARG A 838 22.86 18.40 -21.23
C ARG A 838 22.16 18.64 -19.89
N MET A 839 20.84 18.47 -19.86
CA MET A 839 20.04 18.69 -18.65
C MET A 839 20.28 17.63 -17.55
N LEU A 840 20.81 16.46 -17.92
CA LEU A 840 21.29 15.44 -16.97
C LEU A 840 22.74 15.68 -16.50
N SER A 841 23.33 16.83 -16.83
CA SER A 841 24.74 17.14 -16.60
C SER A 841 25.73 16.29 -17.41
N ARG A 842 25.29 15.60 -18.47
CA ARG A 842 26.17 14.88 -19.42
C ARG A 842 26.57 15.79 -20.57
N ARG A 843 27.21 16.92 -20.22
CA ARG A 843 27.44 18.05 -21.14
C ARG A 843 28.38 17.69 -22.29
N GLN A 844 29.49 17.03 -21.98
CA GLN A 844 30.45 16.58 -22.99
C GLN A 844 29.80 15.64 -24.01
N SER A 845 29.07 14.62 -23.55
CA SER A 845 28.33 13.71 -24.43
C SER A 845 27.27 14.43 -25.26
N ALA A 846 26.61 15.46 -24.71
CA ALA A 846 25.65 16.26 -25.45
C ALA A 846 26.31 17.07 -26.57
N ILE A 847 27.47 17.66 -26.32
CA ILE A 847 28.26 18.41 -27.31
C ILE A 847 28.67 17.46 -28.44
N GLU A 848 29.38 16.37 -28.11
CA GLU A 848 29.87 15.39 -29.08
C GLU A 848 28.74 14.84 -29.95
N TYR A 849 27.61 14.50 -29.33
CA TYR A 849 26.45 13.97 -30.03
C TYR A 849 25.81 14.98 -30.98
N LEU A 850 25.60 16.23 -30.54
CA LEU A 850 24.97 17.26 -31.36
C LEU A 850 25.89 17.71 -32.50
N GLU A 851 27.19 17.92 -32.23
CA GLU A 851 28.17 18.28 -33.25
C GLU A 851 28.30 17.19 -34.32
N TYR A 852 28.36 15.93 -33.90
CA TYR A 852 28.35 14.81 -34.82
C TYR A 852 27.08 14.82 -35.69
N SER A 853 25.90 14.96 -35.08
CA SER A 853 24.61 15.00 -35.78
C SER A 853 24.50 16.13 -36.80
N ILE A 854 25.09 17.29 -36.51
CA ILE A 854 25.20 18.43 -37.44
C ILE A 854 26.18 18.07 -38.58
N LYS A 855 27.36 17.53 -38.24
CA LYS A 855 28.41 17.17 -39.20
C LYS A 855 27.94 16.16 -40.24
N ILE A 856 27.14 15.17 -39.84
CA ILE A 856 26.57 14.18 -40.75
C ILE A 856 25.22 14.61 -41.37
N ASN A 857 24.82 15.88 -41.19
CA ASN A 857 23.65 16.50 -41.80
C ASN A 857 22.30 15.81 -41.47
N LEU A 858 22.16 15.27 -40.24
CA LEU A 858 20.88 14.74 -39.76
C LEU A 858 19.90 15.84 -39.35
N ILE A 859 20.41 16.98 -38.88
CA ILE A 859 19.62 18.12 -38.42
C ILE A 859 19.46 19.10 -39.58
N LYS A 860 18.37 18.94 -40.35
CA LYS A 860 18.10 19.72 -41.57
C LYS A 860 17.22 20.95 -41.31
N ASP A 861 16.32 20.86 -40.34
CA ASP A 861 15.41 21.95 -40.01
C ASP A 861 16.15 23.12 -39.33
N LYS A 862 15.78 24.35 -39.71
CA LYS A 862 16.47 25.56 -39.26
C LYS A 862 16.28 25.80 -37.75
N ASP A 863 15.09 25.56 -37.22
CA ASP A 863 14.80 25.77 -35.80
C ASP A 863 15.48 24.71 -34.94
N ASP A 864 15.56 23.47 -35.44
CA ASP A 864 16.32 22.40 -34.81
C ASP A 864 17.83 22.70 -34.81
N LEU A 865 18.41 23.24 -35.89
CA LEU A 865 19.82 23.69 -35.95
C LEU A 865 20.10 24.81 -34.94
N VAL A 866 19.21 25.79 -34.85
CA VAL A 866 19.28 26.87 -33.85
C VAL A 866 19.28 26.28 -32.44
N SER A 867 18.36 25.35 -32.17
CA SER A 867 18.26 24.68 -30.87
C SER A 867 19.49 23.82 -30.55
N ALA A 868 20.07 23.13 -31.54
CA ALA A 868 21.28 22.34 -31.37
C ALA A 868 22.47 23.21 -30.93
N HIS A 869 22.78 24.27 -31.70
CA HIS A 869 23.86 25.19 -31.37
C HIS A 869 23.65 25.91 -30.04
N LEU A 870 22.40 26.24 -29.70
CA LEU A 870 22.08 26.84 -28.41
C LEU A 870 22.34 25.89 -27.23
N ASN A 871 22.00 24.60 -27.37
CA ASN A 871 22.32 23.62 -26.33
C ASN A 871 23.83 23.36 -26.22
N ILE A 872 24.57 23.40 -27.35
CA ILE A 872 26.04 23.37 -27.34
C ILE A 872 26.60 24.59 -26.60
N ALA A 873 26.11 25.80 -26.89
CA ALA A 873 26.53 27.03 -26.24
C ALA A 873 26.31 26.97 -24.71
N TYR A 874 25.11 26.57 -24.26
CA TYR A 874 24.84 26.38 -22.84
C TYR A 874 25.70 25.30 -22.18
N ALA A 875 26.12 24.27 -22.93
CA ALA A 875 26.97 23.22 -22.40
C ALA A 875 28.39 23.77 -22.14
N TYR A 876 28.99 24.46 -23.11
CA TYR A 876 30.30 25.11 -22.95
C TYR A 876 30.30 26.20 -21.88
N ASP A 877 29.25 27.03 -21.86
CA ASP A 877 29.02 28.07 -20.86
C ASP A 877 29.10 27.52 -19.43
N THR A 878 28.41 26.41 -19.17
CA THR A 878 28.43 25.80 -17.83
C THR A 878 29.76 25.11 -17.49
N GLU A 879 30.52 24.64 -18.48
CA GLU A 879 31.86 24.07 -18.27
C GLU A 879 32.95 25.15 -18.16
N GLY A 880 32.62 26.43 -18.39
CA GLY A 880 33.55 27.55 -18.32
C GLY A 880 34.43 27.73 -19.56
N ASP A 881 34.06 27.11 -20.69
CA ASP A 881 34.76 27.27 -21.97
C ASP A 881 34.20 28.49 -22.72
N THR A 882 34.75 29.66 -22.39
CA THR A 882 34.32 30.96 -22.92
C THR A 882 34.36 31.01 -24.45
N ASP A 883 35.46 30.54 -25.06
CA ASP A 883 35.68 30.68 -26.50
C ASP A 883 34.65 29.87 -27.29
N ASN A 884 34.46 28.60 -26.94
CA ASN A 884 33.52 27.74 -27.64
C ASN A 884 32.06 28.11 -27.35
N ALA A 885 31.75 28.60 -26.14
CA ALA A 885 30.42 29.15 -25.83
C ALA A 885 30.08 30.36 -26.72
N VAL A 886 31.03 31.27 -26.94
CA VAL A 886 30.87 32.44 -27.82
C VAL A 886 30.75 32.03 -29.29
N ILE A 887 31.55 31.07 -29.75
CA ILE A 887 31.48 30.54 -31.13
C ILE A 887 30.09 29.95 -31.40
N ALA A 888 29.62 29.06 -30.53
CA ALA A 888 28.30 28.44 -30.67
C ALA A 888 27.17 29.48 -30.58
N SER A 889 27.28 30.46 -29.68
CA SER A 889 26.30 31.56 -29.55
C SER A 889 26.24 32.45 -30.79
N ASN A 890 27.39 32.78 -31.39
CA ASN A 890 27.41 33.52 -32.65
C ASN A 890 26.74 32.71 -33.77
N LYS A 891 26.90 31.38 -33.78
CA LYS A 891 26.21 30.54 -34.74
C LYS A 891 24.69 30.57 -34.58
N VAL A 892 24.19 30.60 -33.34
CA VAL A 892 22.76 30.82 -33.07
C VAL A 892 22.29 32.16 -33.61
N LYS A 893 23.06 33.23 -33.43
CA LYS A 893 22.73 34.58 -33.92
C LYS A 893 22.74 34.69 -35.45
N GLU A 894 23.61 33.96 -36.14
CA GLU A 894 23.61 33.88 -37.61
C GLU A 894 22.33 33.23 -38.14
N LEU A 895 21.83 32.22 -37.42
CA LEU A 895 20.67 31.44 -37.84
C LEU A 895 19.33 32.05 -37.38
N SER A 896 19.31 32.83 -36.30
CA SER A 896 18.09 33.43 -35.73
C SER A 896 17.92 34.91 -36.06
N SER A 897 16.69 35.41 -36.00
CA SER A 897 16.41 36.83 -36.26
C SER A 897 16.64 37.66 -34.99
N LYS A 898 17.09 38.90 -35.15
CA LYS A 898 17.25 39.83 -34.02
C LYS A 898 15.94 39.98 -33.26
N GLY A 899 15.99 39.70 -31.96
CA GLY A 899 14.85 39.80 -31.06
C GLY A 899 14.02 38.53 -30.90
N ASP A 900 14.36 37.45 -31.60
CA ASP A 900 13.86 36.10 -31.32
C ASP A 900 14.35 35.61 -29.96
N SER A 901 13.64 34.64 -29.37
CA SER A 901 14.00 34.11 -28.05
C SER A 901 15.40 33.48 -28.05
N SER A 902 15.74 32.71 -29.07
CA SER A 902 17.05 32.06 -29.19
C SER A 902 18.18 33.06 -29.43
N TYR A 903 17.93 34.13 -30.19
CA TYR A 903 18.88 35.22 -30.38
C TYR A 903 19.20 35.89 -29.05
N ASN A 904 18.17 36.22 -28.26
CA ASN A 904 18.36 36.86 -26.95
C ASN A 904 19.05 35.94 -25.94
N GLN A 905 18.87 34.62 -26.03
CA GLN A 905 19.60 33.65 -25.21
C GLN A 905 21.09 33.59 -25.57
N ALA A 906 21.41 33.58 -26.86
CA ALA A 906 22.81 33.65 -27.30
C ALA A 906 23.48 34.98 -26.89
N GLU A 907 22.76 36.11 -27.00
CA GLU A 907 23.26 37.40 -26.51
C GLU A 907 23.49 37.39 -24.99
N SER A 908 22.62 36.75 -24.20
CA SER A 908 22.84 36.67 -22.76
C SER A 908 24.07 35.84 -22.40
N ILE A 909 24.32 34.72 -23.10
CA ILE A 909 25.54 33.91 -22.88
C ILE A 909 26.79 34.74 -23.21
N ILE A 910 26.78 35.46 -24.33
CA ILE A 910 27.89 36.34 -24.72
C ILE A 910 28.08 37.48 -23.70
N ALA A 911 27.00 38.08 -23.19
CA ALA A 911 27.08 39.15 -22.20
C ALA A 911 27.62 38.66 -20.85
N GLU A 912 27.18 37.48 -20.38
CA GLU A 912 27.69 36.81 -19.18
C GLU A 912 29.19 36.50 -19.31
N MET A 913 29.59 35.90 -20.43
CA MET A 913 31.00 35.57 -20.72
C MET A 913 31.93 36.78 -20.83
N ASN A 914 31.39 37.96 -21.14
CA ASN A 914 32.14 39.21 -21.23
C ASN A 914 31.97 40.11 -20.00
N ASP A 915 31.34 39.61 -18.92
CA ASP A 915 31.07 40.35 -17.67
C ASP A 915 30.30 41.68 -17.90
N LYS A 916 29.35 41.67 -18.85
CA LYS A 916 28.55 42.85 -19.22
C LYS A 916 27.20 42.87 -18.51
N LYS A 917 27.22 43.12 -17.20
CA LYS A 917 26.01 43.14 -16.35
C LYS A 917 24.88 44.07 -16.82
N ASN A 918 25.22 45.25 -17.36
CA ASN A 918 24.21 46.18 -17.88
C ASN A 918 23.47 45.62 -19.10
N ASP A 919 24.17 44.90 -19.97
CA ASP A 919 23.59 44.25 -21.14
C ASP A 919 22.62 43.14 -20.69
N LEU A 920 22.98 42.37 -19.65
CA LEU A 920 22.10 41.36 -19.05
C LEU A 920 20.80 41.97 -18.50
N VAL A 921 20.87 43.10 -17.77
CA VAL A 921 19.68 43.80 -17.26
C VAL A 921 18.75 44.24 -18.41
N ASP A 922 19.32 44.73 -19.50
CA ASP A 922 18.56 45.13 -20.68
C ASP A 922 17.91 43.93 -21.39
N ILE A 923 18.64 42.82 -21.51
CA ILE A 923 18.15 41.57 -22.13
C ILE A 923 17.02 40.97 -21.28
N GLU A 924 17.14 40.97 -19.95
CA GLU A 924 16.11 40.48 -19.03
C GLU A 924 14.78 41.23 -19.25
N LYS A 925 14.82 42.56 -19.19
CA LYS A 925 13.65 43.43 -19.37
C LYS A 925 13.03 43.25 -20.75
N LYS A 926 13.86 43.28 -21.80
CA LYS A 926 13.39 43.10 -23.20
C LYS A 926 12.72 41.73 -23.38
N SER A 927 13.32 40.68 -22.84
CA SER A 927 12.79 39.32 -22.95
C SER A 927 11.48 39.16 -22.18
N ARG A 928 11.40 39.69 -20.96
CA ARG A 928 10.18 39.64 -20.14
C ARG A 928 9.02 40.40 -20.80
N ASN A 929 9.28 41.60 -21.32
CA ASN A 929 8.28 42.41 -22.04
C ASN A 929 7.74 41.73 -23.31
N LYS A 930 8.57 40.91 -23.97
CA LYS A 930 8.17 40.10 -25.14
C LYS A 930 7.52 38.76 -24.77
N GLY A 931 7.34 38.46 -23.50
CA GLY A 931 6.82 37.16 -23.04
C GLY A 931 7.79 35.99 -23.21
N GLN A 932 9.09 36.25 -23.42
CA GLN A 932 10.15 35.25 -23.53
C GLN A 932 10.61 34.81 -22.13
N ILE A 933 9.70 34.16 -21.39
CA ILE A 933 9.84 33.89 -19.95
C ILE A 933 11.08 33.05 -19.62
N ILE A 934 11.39 32.02 -20.42
CA ILE A 934 12.55 31.15 -20.16
C ILE A 934 13.86 31.95 -20.26
N THR A 935 13.98 32.81 -21.27
CA THR A 935 15.16 33.68 -21.44
C THR A 935 15.27 34.65 -20.27
N ALA A 936 14.18 35.38 -19.97
CA ALA A 936 14.17 36.34 -18.86
C ALA A 936 14.52 35.69 -17.51
N ASN A 937 14.01 34.49 -17.25
CA ASN A 937 14.29 33.78 -16.01
C ASN A 937 15.72 33.27 -15.89
N ASN A 938 16.31 32.78 -16.99
CA ASN A 938 17.74 32.40 -16.96
C ASN A 938 18.61 33.63 -16.66
N VAL A 939 18.36 34.76 -17.33
CA VAL A 939 19.12 36.00 -17.09
C VAL A 939 18.89 36.53 -15.68
N ALA A 940 17.67 36.47 -15.14
CA ALA A 940 17.39 36.85 -13.76
C ALA A 940 18.15 35.97 -12.74
N LEU A 941 18.34 34.68 -13.02
CA LEU A 941 19.15 33.79 -12.19
C LEU A 941 20.65 34.12 -12.27
N THR A 942 21.17 34.47 -13.44
CA THR A 942 22.56 34.97 -13.60
C THR A 942 22.75 36.27 -12.82
N LEU A 943 21.86 37.26 -13.01
CA LEU A 943 21.88 38.53 -12.28
C LEU A 943 21.77 38.33 -10.77
N ALA A 944 20.95 37.37 -10.32
CA ALA A 944 20.88 36.99 -8.92
C ALA A 944 22.22 36.46 -8.43
N ALA A 945 22.90 35.58 -9.17
CA ALA A 945 24.18 35.01 -8.75
C ALA A 945 25.23 36.10 -8.45
N GLU A 946 25.29 37.15 -9.28
CA GLU A 946 26.19 38.31 -9.19
C GLU A 946 25.72 39.45 -8.27
N GLU A 947 24.57 39.32 -7.60
CA GLU A 947 24.02 40.38 -6.75
C GLU A 947 24.44 40.20 -5.29
N ASP A 948 25.10 41.20 -4.72
CA ASP A 948 25.52 41.18 -3.31
C ASP A 948 24.39 41.58 -2.35
N ASN A 949 23.49 42.47 -2.79
CA ASN A 949 22.36 42.89 -1.97
C ASN A 949 21.31 41.76 -1.85
N ILE A 950 21.08 41.30 -0.61
CA ILE A 950 20.20 40.17 -0.32
C ILE A 950 18.76 40.42 -0.77
N ASP A 951 18.20 41.60 -0.49
CA ASP A 951 16.82 41.93 -0.85
C ASP A 951 16.63 41.93 -2.36
N LYS A 952 17.59 42.50 -3.10
CA LYS A 952 17.58 42.53 -4.56
C LYS A 952 17.81 41.13 -5.17
N LYS A 953 18.66 40.31 -4.55
CA LYS A 953 18.84 38.89 -4.91
C LYS A 953 17.54 38.10 -4.72
N ILE A 954 16.83 38.31 -3.61
CA ILE A 954 15.52 37.70 -3.36
C ILE A 954 14.48 38.18 -4.39
N GLN A 955 14.46 39.47 -4.74
CA GLN A 955 13.56 40.00 -5.78
C GLN A 955 13.74 39.30 -7.13
N TYR A 956 14.98 39.00 -7.54
CA TYR A 956 15.22 38.21 -8.75
C TYR A 956 14.66 36.79 -8.64
N TYR A 957 14.84 36.12 -7.50
CA TYR A 957 14.26 34.78 -7.28
C TYR A 957 12.74 34.81 -7.30
N ASP A 958 12.11 35.76 -6.63
CA ASP A 958 10.65 35.90 -6.59
C ASP A 958 10.07 36.18 -7.98
N CYS A 959 10.75 37.02 -8.76
CA CYS A 959 10.40 37.28 -10.17
C CYS A 959 10.37 35.99 -11.01
N VAL A 960 11.31 35.07 -10.78
CA VAL A 960 11.34 33.75 -11.45
C VAL A 960 10.26 32.81 -10.90
N ILE A 961 10.04 32.81 -9.60
CA ILE A 961 9.04 31.95 -8.92
C ILE A 961 7.60 32.32 -9.34
N ASP A 962 7.34 33.61 -9.55
CA ASP A 962 6.05 34.17 -9.98
C ASP A 962 5.76 34.03 -11.48
N SER A 963 6.79 33.74 -12.26
CA SER A 963 6.65 33.52 -13.69
C SER A 963 5.91 32.21 -14.00
N LYS A 964 4.99 32.24 -14.98
CA LYS A 964 4.23 31.04 -15.41
C LYS A 964 4.93 30.33 -16.56
N GLY A 965 4.94 28.99 -16.52
CA GLY A 965 5.35 28.15 -17.66
C GLY A 965 6.81 27.70 -17.69
N ASP A 966 7.61 28.03 -16.67
CA ASP A 966 9.04 27.66 -16.58
C ASP A 966 9.36 26.92 -15.28
N THR A 967 8.88 25.68 -15.19
CA THR A 967 9.00 24.87 -13.96
C THR A 967 10.45 24.61 -13.55
N TYR A 968 11.38 24.46 -14.50
CA TYR A 968 12.78 24.16 -14.20
C TYR A 968 13.45 25.34 -13.49
N ASN A 969 13.32 26.55 -14.02
CA ASN A 969 13.92 27.72 -13.38
C ASN A 969 13.18 28.13 -12.10
N THR A 970 11.88 27.90 -11.98
CA THR A 970 11.18 28.09 -10.70
C THR A 970 11.74 27.18 -9.60
N ILE A 971 12.01 25.90 -9.89
CA ILE A 971 12.66 24.99 -8.93
C ILE A 971 14.07 25.50 -8.56
N ARG A 972 14.86 25.93 -9.56
CA ARG A 972 16.19 26.53 -9.32
C ARG A 972 16.10 27.75 -8.40
N ALA A 973 15.22 28.68 -8.71
CA ALA A 973 15.04 29.91 -7.94
C ALA A 973 14.62 29.63 -6.50
N ALA A 974 13.62 28.79 -6.27
CA ALA A 974 13.15 28.45 -4.92
C ALA A 974 14.24 27.75 -4.09
N ALA A 975 14.97 26.79 -4.67
CA ALA A 975 16.04 26.10 -3.96
C ALA A 975 17.23 27.03 -3.64
N GLN A 976 17.60 27.94 -4.55
CA GLN A 976 18.64 28.94 -4.29
C GLN A 976 18.19 29.99 -3.27
N LYS A 977 16.93 30.44 -3.32
CA LYS A 977 16.34 31.34 -2.33
C LYS A 977 16.44 30.75 -0.93
N VAL A 978 16.06 29.48 -0.75
CA VAL A 978 16.22 28.77 0.52
C VAL A 978 17.68 28.75 0.97
N LYS A 979 18.59 28.31 0.09
CA LYS A 979 20.03 28.26 0.40
C LYS A 979 20.57 29.60 0.89
N HIS A 980 20.20 30.71 0.24
CA HIS A 980 20.64 32.04 0.64
C HIS A 980 19.99 32.52 1.94
N MET A 981 18.70 32.23 2.16
CA MET A 981 18.03 32.58 3.41
C MET A 981 18.57 31.79 4.61
N THR A 982 18.91 30.50 4.43
CA THR A 982 19.60 29.71 5.46
C THR A 982 20.94 30.34 5.83
N LYS A 983 21.77 30.71 4.85
CA LYS A 983 23.08 31.35 5.11
C LYS A 983 22.98 32.67 5.86
N ASN A 984 21.84 33.35 5.79
CA ASN A 984 21.58 34.63 6.44
C ASN A 984 20.65 34.51 7.67
N ASN A 985 20.42 33.29 8.18
CA ASN A 985 19.56 33.01 9.33
C ASN A 985 18.15 33.63 9.23
N CYS A 986 17.56 33.60 8.02
CA CYS A 986 16.25 34.17 7.71
C CYS A 986 15.26 33.11 7.19
N LEU A 987 15.46 31.85 7.56
CA LEU A 987 14.69 30.72 7.01
C LEU A 987 13.20 30.77 7.41
N GLU A 988 12.88 31.44 8.52
CA GLU A 988 11.52 31.72 8.98
C GLU A 988 10.68 32.55 8.01
N LYS A 989 11.33 33.32 7.12
CA LYS A 989 10.67 34.18 6.12
C LYS A 989 10.27 33.42 4.84
N ILE A 990 10.63 32.14 4.73
CA ILE A 990 10.26 31.33 3.57
C ILE A 990 8.79 30.95 3.65
N ASP A 991 8.04 31.35 2.62
CA ASP A 991 6.63 31.04 2.52
C ASP A 991 6.39 29.54 2.27
N ASN A 992 5.15 29.10 2.50
CA ASN A 992 4.79 27.70 2.29
C ASN A 992 4.84 27.31 0.79
N ARG A 993 4.67 28.25 -0.14
CA ARG A 993 4.68 27.99 -1.58
C ARG A 993 6.07 27.53 -2.03
N ASP A 994 7.11 28.23 -1.62
CA ASP A 994 8.51 27.93 -1.92
C ASP A 994 8.92 26.58 -1.34
N LYS A 995 8.50 26.28 -0.10
CA LYS A 995 8.69 24.96 0.52
C LYS A 995 8.07 23.84 -0.33
N GLN A 996 6.86 24.04 -0.87
CA GLN A 996 6.23 23.06 -1.76
C GLN A 996 6.96 22.92 -3.10
N ILE A 997 7.44 24.02 -3.68
CA ILE A 997 8.25 24.00 -4.91
C ILE A 997 9.52 23.18 -4.70
N VAL A 998 10.21 23.37 -3.58
CA VAL A 998 11.44 22.62 -3.25
C VAL A 998 11.16 21.14 -3.01
N ARG A 999 10.07 20.79 -2.29
CA ARG A 999 9.63 19.40 -2.12
C ARG A 999 9.30 18.71 -3.44
N PHE A 1000 8.59 19.41 -4.33
CA PHE A 1000 8.29 18.95 -5.68
C PHE A 1000 9.58 18.78 -6.51
N GLY A 1001 10.46 19.78 -6.46
CA GLY A 1001 11.76 19.76 -7.11
C GLY A 1001 12.60 18.56 -6.70
N TYR A 1002 12.76 18.33 -5.39
CA TYR A 1002 13.47 17.17 -4.85
C TYR A 1002 12.89 15.85 -5.40
N SER A 1003 11.56 15.68 -5.31
CA SER A 1003 10.89 14.44 -5.75
C SER A 1003 11.04 14.19 -7.25
N LEU A 1004 10.92 15.23 -8.06
CA LEU A 1004 11.10 15.17 -9.51
C LEU A 1004 12.56 14.82 -9.86
N GLN A 1005 13.52 15.55 -9.29
CA GLN A 1005 14.95 15.33 -9.55
C GLN A 1005 15.42 13.94 -9.08
N PHE A 1006 14.91 13.46 -7.94
CA PHE A 1006 15.16 12.11 -7.44
C PHE A 1006 14.70 11.05 -8.46
N SER A 1007 13.48 11.19 -8.99
CA SER A 1007 12.95 10.25 -10.00
C SER A 1007 13.74 10.24 -11.32
N GLN A 1008 14.31 11.40 -11.67
CA GLN A 1008 15.11 11.58 -12.87
C GLN A 1008 16.59 11.25 -12.67
N ARG A 1009 17.02 10.97 -11.43
CA ARG A 1009 18.41 10.67 -11.05
C ARG A 1009 19.41 11.71 -11.52
N THR A 1010 19.01 12.98 -11.54
CA THR A 1010 19.94 14.08 -11.79
C THR A 1010 20.86 14.27 -10.60
N THR A 1011 22.04 14.83 -10.80
CA THR A 1011 22.99 15.10 -9.70
C THR A 1011 23.04 16.59 -9.31
N GLY A 1012 23.09 17.50 -10.29
CA GLY A 1012 23.28 18.94 -10.04
C GLY A 1012 22.09 19.59 -9.31
N LEU A 1013 20.95 19.71 -9.99
CA LEU A 1013 19.76 20.32 -9.40
C LEU A 1013 19.19 19.50 -8.24
N PHE A 1014 19.38 18.17 -8.27
CA PHE A 1014 19.03 17.27 -7.18
C PHE A 1014 19.70 17.68 -5.87
N ASN A 1015 21.03 17.84 -5.85
CA ASN A 1015 21.76 18.25 -4.66
C ASN A 1015 21.29 19.62 -4.15
N THR A 1016 21.01 20.55 -5.06
CA THR A 1016 20.52 21.88 -4.69
C THR A 1016 19.14 21.80 -4.01
N CYS A 1017 18.22 20.99 -4.56
CA CYS A 1017 16.91 20.76 -3.96
C CYS A 1017 17.00 19.97 -2.65
N HIS A 1018 17.90 18.98 -2.58
CA HIS A 1018 18.14 18.20 -1.38
C HIS A 1018 18.61 19.09 -0.24
N ASN A 1019 19.66 19.89 -0.44
CA ASN A 1019 20.20 20.78 0.59
C ASN A 1019 19.14 21.78 1.07
N ALA A 1020 18.39 22.39 0.14
CA ALA A 1020 17.29 23.28 0.50
C ALA A 1020 16.21 22.57 1.33
N LEU A 1021 15.78 21.37 0.92
CA LEU A 1021 14.79 20.59 1.66
C LEU A 1021 15.32 20.14 3.03
N TRP A 1022 16.58 19.73 3.10
CA TRP A 1022 17.25 19.29 4.32
C TRP A 1022 17.23 20.40 5.38
N GLU A 1023 17.60 21.62 5.00
CA GLU A 1023 17.60 22.78 5.91
C GLU A 1023 16.19 23.17 6.35
N ILE A 1024 15.18 23.10 5.46
CA ILE A 1024 13.77 23.30 5.83
C ILE A 1024 13.34 22.26 6.88
N LEU A 1025 13.64 20.98 6.66
CA LEU A 1025 13.23 19.90 7.55
C LEU A 1025 13.97 19.92 8.89
N LYS A 1026 15.25 20.32 8.90
CA LYS A 1026 16.03 20.57 10.12
C LYS A 1026 15.40 21.67 10.95
N TYR A 1027 15.08 22.80 10.33
CA TYR A 1027 14.44 23.93 11.00
C TYR A 1027 13.03 23.59 11.53
N GLU A 1028 12.25 22.80 10.79
CA GLU A 1028 10.91 22.34 11.21
C GLU A 1028 10.94 21.15 12.19
N ASN A 1029 12.14 20.67 12.57
CA ASN A 1029 12.36 19.50 13.44
C ASN A 1029 11.64 18.23 12.97
N LYS A 1030 11.68 17.95 11.66
CA LYS A 1030 11.01 16.82 11.00
C LYS A 1030 11.93 15.63 10.82
N ILE A 1031 12.30 14.98 11.94
CA ILE A 1031 13.33 13.91 11.98
C ILE A 1031 12.94 12.67 11.13
N LYS A 1032 11.67 12.25 11.13
CA LYS A 1032 11.21 11.11 10.33
C LYS A 1032 11.43 11.37 8.83
N GLU A 1033 11.11 12.57 8.40
CA GLU A 1033 11.27 13.02 7.03
C GLU A 1033 12.75 13.19 6.66
N LEU A 1034 13.59 13.66 7.58
CA LEU A 1034 15.05 13.71 7.39
C LEU A 1034 15.64 12.30 7.17
N LEU A 1035 15.28 11.32 7.99
CA LEU A 1035 15.73 9.92 7.81
C LEU A 1035 15.30 9.36 6.45
N ARG A 1036 14.08 9.66 6.02
CA ARG A 1036 13.57 9.26 4.70
C ARG A 1036 14.32 9.94 3.56
N VAL A 1037 14.50 11.26 3.63
CA VAL A 1037 15.25 12.03 2.63
C VAL A 1037 16.71 11.55 2.58
N TYR A 1038 17.34 11.24 3.71
CA TYR A 1038 18.68 10.67 3.77
C TYR A 1038 18.75 9.32 3.07
N ARG A 1039 17.87 8.36 3.39
CA ARG A 1039 17.87 7.05 2.74
C ARG A 1039 17.73 7.17 1.22
N LEU A 1040 16.81 8.02 0.75
CA LEU A 1040 16.59 8.25 -0.67
C LEU A 1040 17.80 8.94 -1.32
N SER A 1041 18.34 10.01 -0.73
CA SER A 1041 19.49 10.73 -1.31
C SER A 1041 20.78 9.92 -1.30
N SER A 1042 21.05 9.17 -0.23
CA SER A 1042 22.18 8.23 -0.12
C SER A 1042 22.22 7.27 -1.30
N LEU A 1043 21.05 6.78 -1.76
CA LEU A 1043 20.97 5.92 -2.94
C LEU A 1043 21.57 6.59 -4.20
N ILE A 1044 21.19 7.83 -4.50
CA ILE A 1044 21.68 8.56 -5.68
C ILE A 1044 23.18 8.83 -5.57
N TRP A 1045 23.65 9.32 -4.42
CA TRP A 1045 25.06 9.65 -4.25
C TRP A 1045 25.97 8.44 -4.35
N ARG A 1046 25.54 7.28 -3.86
CA ARG A 1046 26.31 6.04 -3.98
C ARG A 1046 26.35 5.50 -5.41
N LEU A 1047 25.28 5.67 -6.18
CA LEU A 1047 25.29 5.34 -7.61
C LEU A 1047 26.26 6.22 -8.39
N SER A 1048 26.30 7.52 -8.08
CA SER A 1048 27.17 8.51 -8.69
C SER A 1048 28.56 8.64 -8.03
N GLU A 1049 28.90 7.77 -7.09
CA GLU A 1049 30.20 7.72 -6.38
C GLU A 1049 30.57 9.00 -5.60
N LYS A 1050 29.58 9.81 -5.21
CA LYS A 1050 29.75 11.05 -4.44
C LYS A 1050 29.58 10.83 -2.94
N ARG A 1051 30.54 10.14 -2.30
CA ARG A 1051 30.45 9.73 -0.88
C ARG A 1051 30.40 10.90 0.11
N THR A 1052 31.03 12.03 -0.21
CA THR A 1052 31.11 13.20 0.66
C THR A 1052 29.74 13.74 1.09
N ASN A 1053 28.77 13.82 0.16
CA ASN A 1053 27.42 14.30 0.48
C ASN A 1053 26.67 13.34 1.42
N GLU A 1054 26.91 12.02 1.27
CA GLU A 1054 26.32 11.01 2.14
C GLU A 1054 26.88 11.14 3.57
N GLU A 1055 28.19 11.32 3.68
CA GLU A 1055 28.93 11.48 4.94
C GLU A 1055 28.48 12.74 5.71
N GLU A 1056 28.39 13.89 5.04
CA GLU A 1056 27.92 15.15 5.66
C GLU A 1056 26.52 14.99 6.27
N CYS A 1057 25.56 14.44 5.51
CA CYS A 1057 24.19 14.24 5.99
C CYS A 1057 24.11 13.19 7.10
N LEU A 1058 24.96 12.16 7.04
CA LEU A 1058 25.02 11.11 8.05
C LEU A 1058 25.54 11.68 9.38
N ASN A 1059 26.61 12.49 9.35
CA ASN A 1059 27.15 13.16 10.53
C ASN A 1059 26.13 14.13 11.15
N ASP A 1060 25.46 14.93 10.31
CA ASP A 1060 24.35 15.79 10.72
C ASP A 1060 23.25 14.98 11.45
N LEU A 1061 22.83 13.84 10.87
CA LEU A 1061 21.83 12.98 11.49
C LEU A 1061 22.30 12.34 12.80
N ILE A 1062 23.57 11.93 12.90
CA ILE A 1062 24.13 11.39 14.13
C ILE A 1062 24.03 12.43 15.26
N ALA A 1063 24.35 13.70 14.97
CA ALA A 1063 24.22 14.79 15.94
C ALA A 1063 22.75 15.03 16.36
N ILE A 1064 21.82 15.04 15.40
CA ILE A 1064 20.38 15.27 15.64
C ILE A 1064 19.74 14.10 16.40
N VAL A 1065 20.05 12.85 16.04
CA VAL A 1065 19.47 11.64 16.65
C VAL A 1065 20.12 11.33 18.00
N GLY A 1066 21.43 11.54 18.12
CA GLY A 1066 22.18 11.33 19.37
C GLY A 1066 21.76 12.26 20.50
N SER A 1067 21.35 13.49 20.19
CA SER A 1067 20.86 14.48 21.16
C SER A 1067 19.41 14.26 21.62
N THR A 1068 18.63 13.46 20.89
CA THR A 1068 17.16 13.36 21.09
C THR A 1068 16.67 12.00 21.63
N GLY A 1069 17.54 10.99 21.80
CA GLY A 1069 17.22 9.78 22.56
C GLY A 1069 16.08 8.89 22.01
N PHE A 1070 15.89 8.83 20.68
CA PHE A 1070 14.74 8.15 20.06
C PHE A 1070 14.86 6.61 19.99
N LYS A 1071 14.34 5.89 20.99
CA LYS A 1071 14.13 4.41 20.91
C LYS A 1071 12.88 4.00 20.10
N ALA A 1072 11.90 4.89 19.94
CA ALA A 1072 10.61 4.59 19.30
C ALA A 1072 10.64 4.36 17.76
N MET A 1073 11.75 4.65 17.07
CA MET A 1073 11.87 4.51 15.60
C MET A 1073 12.70 3.31 15.15
N ALA A 1074 13.19 2.47 16.07
CA ALA A 1074 14.10 1.36 15.78
C ALA A 1074 13.56 0.34 14.75
N THR A 1075 12.23 0.26 14.60
CA THR A 1075 11.55 -0.66 13.69
C THR A 1075 11.31 -0.07 12.29
N SER A 1076 11.56 1.23 12.07
CA SER A 1076 11.35 1.84 10.75
C SER A 1076 12.50 1.53 9.79
N MET A 1077 12.17 1.20 8.54
CA MET A 1077 13.15 0.90 7.48
C MET A 1077 14.16 2.04 7.29
N ASP A 1078 13.71 3.30 7.37
CA ASP A 1078 14.56 4.49 7.22
C ASP A 1078 15.61 4.56 8.35
N TYR A 1079 15.22 4.28 9.60
CA TYR A 1079 16.12 4.24 10.75
C TYR A 1079 17.09 3.04 10.72
N GLN A 1080 16.61 1.87 10.28
CA GLN A 1080 17.47 0.69 10.10
C GLN A 1080 18.54 0.93 9.04
N TYR A 1081 18.16 1.56 7.91
CA TYR A 1081 19.11 1.95 6.88
C TYR A 1081 20.16 2.90 7.44
N PHE A 1082 19.74 3.99 8.11
CA PHE A 1082 20.65 4.91 8.81
C PHE A 1082 21.61 4.19 9.76
N THR A 1083 21.11 3.28 10.60
CA THR A 1083 21.93 2.51 11.56
C THR A 1083 22.96 1.60 10.89
N ILE A 1084 22.60 1.00 9.75
CA ILE A 1084 23.53 0.19 8.97
C ILE A 1084 24.63 1.08 8.38
N ARG A 1085 24.27 2.25 7.86
CA ARG A 1085 25.21 3.19 7.25
C ARG A 1085 26.14 3.82 8.29
N SER A 1086 25.63 4.22 9.45
CA SER A 1086 26.45 4.74 10.55
C SER A 1086 27.50 3.74 11.02
N LYS A 1087 27.13 2.47 11.18
CA LYS A 1087 28.09 1.40 11.53
C LYS A 1087 29.15 1.16 10.45
N ALA A 1088 28.76 1.23 9.18
CA ALA A 1088 29.70 1.02 8.08
C ALA A 1088 30.74 2.14 7.99
N LEU A 1089 30.37 3.38 8.34
CA LEU A 1089 31.30 4.52 8.36
C LEU A 1089 32.29 4.41 9.53
N ILE A 1090 31.81 4.03 10.72
CA ILE A 1090 32.62 3.83 11.94
C ILE A 1090 33.64 2.68 11.77
N GLN A 1091 33.41 1.75 10.83
CA GLN A 1091 34.32 0.65 10.53
C GLN A 1091 35.32 0.96 9.40
N SER A 1092 35.13 2.07 8.67
CA SER A 1092 36.03 2.51 7.61
C SER A 1092 37.04 3.57 8.07
N ASP A 1093 36.84 4.14 9.26
CA ASP A 1093 37.82 4.90 10.04
C ASP A 1093 38.53 3.97 11.03
#